data_AF-A0A952IHX0-F1
#
_entry.id   AF-A0A952IHX0-F1
#
_cell.length_a   1.000
_cell.length_b   1.000
_cell.length_c   1.000
_cell.angle_alpha   90.00
_cell.angle_beta   90.00
_cell.angle_gamma   90.00
#
_symmetry.space_group_name_H-M   'P 1'
#
loop_
_entity.id
_entity.type
_entity.pdbx_description
1 polymer ?
#
loop_
_entity_poly.entity_id
_entity_poly.type
_entity_poly.pdbx_seq_one_letter_code
_entity_poly.pdbx_strand_id
1 'polypeptide(L)'
;MIKTYTTSSQLRALVTISRLLCFLLISVLLGCQSGDGADPEDEGGVIGTGFILQGTASEPRRFVTNDVQIKSGSGERFTTRLGSGNRFTFSQAGGEGPWILRTALGSDSFRYGISYGDGISNIHSYSDLILRNWFARNDLDIDTEFNNQGRFSSLPTVAEYAANADAVFAIIPQVLESYALSGDQLLAASFSADDTGIDQFLDNNPVVLDGQEVRLLLTDPLSNSQSTTRSDVLLNSDFSQSDSTPPSQPGAVRALGSAGDEIVLVWEPSIDNIAVSAYQIYRDGMLVTTTPFPVYTDAGLSVDTSYRYEIAAVDPSGNTSARSNAVSALTLAAPDMQAPPEPTSLTSLSVNGSRVELIWGQSDVGDVVAFNVYRRIDTETQNLLRKVTSTVFTDATVSLGITYCYRVSALDASGNESSLSAEICLLVSDQGVGNPSTGGDGAVAPLAGLSIPDIDAMDCTQELSAGILTENTLVTAGCYSVTQDIELSEFVNLTLAAGTVLKFDPATQILIGTNASLTSNGSPESPVVLTGHQSTPGAWGGLVFNRTNNPANLIRNTVVQYAGGGGAEGAITVFSADGDKTRIRMENSLVRRNANYGLVFPSRGTIVEGFTGNLITENKFPASFTYDLLEFVTTGNDYTGNETDVLDTGRNVFAKDIVIPNPGMPIISNGIILEDSDLTIHAGVELRFLGPEGIHVDGNLLAEGTTDQPILLTSLVAGRGQWEGVTLSNALGSILDHVTIEHAGGQHSHSDSSLDRAGAANLYLRNAVAALSNVTLQEGAGYGFYLDGDSAGFSVFENIVVSGNAQSGLVNISNMHDLQGNSNLGGNDIDIIDVTGDRLSGEDAIWVDTGLPYRFSGAYSIENGSVTIEPGTTIVAGSGTQFIIERSAGFSAIGTSANPVIFRGETAASGFWGGLLIRSDSPLNKLEYVLLQDAGGSTAANSTATMSGAVRLACSAAFPASVQLLNTEISNSAGFGIYIDPEGCVVDIGENVGFINNQLGEVNLP
;
A
#
# COMPACT_ATOMS: atom_id res chain seq x y z
N MET A 1 59.65 -15.15 -0.03
CA MET A 1 60.38 -13.93 -0.44
C MET A 1 59.40 -13.12 -1.30
N ILE A 2 58.60 -12.19 -0.78
CA ILE A 2 58.92 -10.89 -0.15
C ILE A 2 59.77 -9.98 -1.06
N LYS A 3 59.10 -9.06 -1.78
CA LYS A 3 59.32 -7.59 -1.81
C LYS A 3 58.38 -6.91 -2.84
N THR A 4 57.30 -6.26 -2.39
CA THR A 4 57.07 -4.79 -2.27
C THR A 4 56.78 -4.07 -3.60
N TYR A 5 55.55 -3.55 -3.84
CA TYR A 5 54.99 -2.24 -3.41
C TYR A 5 55.72 -1.02 -4.06
N THR A 6 55.09 0.08 -4.56
CA THR A 6 53.86 0.82 -4.13
C THR A 6 53.37 1.88 -5.18
N THR A 7 52.06 2.21 -5.14
CA THR A 7 51.36 3.54 -5.34
C THR A 7 51.41 4.41 -6.64
N SER A 8 50.21 4.52 -7.26
CA SER A 8 49.32 5.71 -7.45
C SER A 8 49.58 6.94 -8.37
N SER A 9 48.43 7.38 -8.93
CA SER A 9 47.91 8.76 -9.11
C SER A 9 48.28 9.67 -10.31
N GLN A 10 47.29 9.76 -11.23
CA GLN A 10 46.75 10.95 -11.95
C GLN A 10 47.64 11.88 -12.81
N LEU A 11 47.20 12.17 -14.06
CA LEU A 11 46.71 13.49 -14.52
C LEU A 11 46.06 13.44 -15.93
N ARG A 12 45.10 14.34 -16.22
CA ARG A 12 44.38 14.50 -17.52
C ARG A 12 45.04 15.53 -18.46
N ALA A 13 44.96 15.35 -19.80
CA ALA A 13 44.78 16.37 -20.87
C ALA A 13 45.05 15.75 -22.28
N LEU A 14 44.12 15.67 -23.25
CA LEU A 14 43.47 16.68 -24.13
C LEU A 14 44.17 16.96 -25.50
N VAL A 15 43.37 16.96 -26.61
CA VAL A 15 43.39 17.90 -27.80
C VAL A 15 43.79 17.44 -29.24
N THR A 16 42.80 17.56 -30.18
CA THR A 16 42.79 17.73 -31.68
C THR A 16 43.31 16.60 -32.61
N ILE A 17 42.58 16.09 -33.63
CA ILE A 17 41.90 16.66 -34.86
C ILE A 17 42.82 16.89 -36.09
N SER A 18 42.59 16.10 -37.17
CA SER A 18 42.58 16.50 -38.61
C SER A 18 42.29 15.24 -39.49
N ARG A 19 41.17 15.05 -40.22
CA ARG A 19 40.53 15.76 -41.35
C ARG A 19 40.95 15.31 -42.79
N LEU A 20 39.98 14.69 -43.47
CA LEU A 20 39.55 14.82 -44.89
C LEU A 20 40.16 14.01 -46.08
N LEU A 21 39.23 13.38 -46.82
CA LEU A 21 39.10 13.10 -48.28
C LEU A 21 40.09 12.21 -49.06
N CYS A 22 39.54 11.19 -49.76
CA CYS A 22 39.54 11.12 -51.23
C CYS A 22 38.43 10.17 -51.79
N PHE A 23 38.25 10.12 -53.12
CA PHE A 23 37.01 9.74 -53.83
C PHE A 23 37.07 8.41 -54.64
N LEU A 24 35.93 7.68 -54.66
CA LEU A 24 35.31 6.85 -55.74
C LEU A 24 35.95 5.58 -56.38
N LEU A 25 35.02 4.68 -56.78
CA LEU A 25 35.03 3.72 -57.91
C LEU A 25 35.73 2.34 -57.82
N ILE A 26 34.93 1.25 -57.79
CA ILE A 26 34.67 0.32 -58.93
C ILE A 26 33.63 -0.76 -58.52
N SER A 27 32.72 -1.10 -59.43
CA SER A 27 31.74 -2.19 -59.30
C SER A 27 31.75 -3.09 -60.56
N VAL A 28 31.59 -4.42 -60.41
CA VAL A 28 31.54 -5.38 -61.54
C VAL A 28 30.53 -6.52 -61.30
N LEU A 29 29.37 -6.39 -61.96
CA LEU A 29 28.59 -7.39 -62.72
C LEU A 29 28.27 -8.80 -62.18
N LEU A 30 26.95 -9.13 -62.15
CA LEU A 30 26.21 -10.16 -62.93
C LEU A 30 24.79 -10.35 -62.34
N GLY A 31 23.66 -10.43 -63.05
CA GLY A 31 23.35 -10.26 -64.48
C GLY A 31 21.85 -10.50 -64.81
N CYS A 32 21.46 -10.31 -66.09
CA CYS A 32 20.19 -10.71 -66.76
C CYS A 32 18.86 -9.92 -66.56
N GLN A 33 18.57 -9.04 -67.54
CA GLN A 33 17.38 -8.94 -68.44
C GLN A 33 16.07 -9.68 -68.07
N SER A 34 14.84 -9.22 -68.40
CA SER A 34 14.32 -8.23 -69.40
C SER A 34 12.97 -7.65 -68.89
N GLY A 35 12.57 -6.39 -69.14
CA GLY A 35 11.99 -5.84 -70.39
C GLY A 35 10.48 -6.13 -70.48
N ASP A 36 9.53 -5.20 -70.72
CA ASP A 36 9.53 -3.76 -71.03
C ASP A 36 8.18 -3.16 -70.52
N GLY A 37 7.88 -1.86 -70.40
CA GLY A 37 8.64 -0.61 -70.64
C GLY A 37 7.72 0.58 -70.99
N ALA A 38 7.67 1.65 -70.18
CA ALA A 38 6.98 2.93 -70.43
C ALA A 38 7.69 4.09 -69.69
N ASP A 39 7.70 5.29 -70.27
CA ASP A 39 8.51 6.47 -69.91
C ASP A 39 7.72 7.76 -70.30
N PRO A 40 8.02 8.98 -69.82
CA PRO A 40 7.88 9.45 -68.44
C PRO A 40 7.05 10.77 -68.37
N GLU A 41 7.32 11.61 -67.35
CA GLU A 41 6.66 12.90 -67.02
C GLU A 41 5.26 12.68 -66.38
N ASP A 42 4.97 13.10 -65.15
CA ASP A 42 5.37 14.34 -64.47
C ASP A 42 5.38 14.15 -62.92
N GLU A 43 5.94 15.12 -62.17
CA GLU A 43 6.01 15.18 -60.69
C GLU A 43 6.70 13.98 -59.98
N GLY A 44 7.76 14.11 -59.19
CA GLY A 44 8.25 15.26 -58.44
C GLY A 44 8.56 14.80 -57.01
N GLY A 45 9.84 14.72 -56.63
CA GLY A 45 10.24 14.28 -55.28
C GLY A 45 11.47 13.38 -55.28
N VAL A 46 12.47 13.79 -54.52
CA VAL A 46 13.74 13.06 -54.33
C VAL A 46 13.46 11.62 -53.86
N ILE A 47 14.04 10.64 -54.55
CA ILE A 47 14.11 9.25 -54.07
C ILE A 47 14.88 9.28 -52.75
N GLY A 48 14.15 9.17 -51.63
CA GLY A 48 14.74 9.23 -50.31
C GLY A 48 15.83 8.16 -50.16
N THR A 49 17.04 8.58 -49.81
CA THR A 49 18.08 7.68 -49.31
C THR A 49 17.61 7.19 -47.94
N GLY A 50 16.77 6.14 -47.96
CA GLY A 50 15.96 5.71 -46.83
C GLY A 50 16.80 5.45 -45.60
N PHE A 51 16.41 6.08 -44.50
CA PHE A 51 16.96 5.77 -43.19
C PHE A 51 16.59 4.31 -42.85
N ILE A 52 17.60 3.50 -42.52
CA ILE A 52 17.43 2.07 -42.27
C ILE A 52 17.42 1.84 -40.77
N LEU A 53 16.26 1.48 -40.23
CA LEU A 53 16.14 0.92 -38.88
C LEU A 53 16.46 -0.58 -38.93
N GLN A 54 17.34 -1.05 -38.07
CA GLN A 54 17.73 -2.46 -37.96
C GLN A 54 18.11 -2.81 -36.52
N GLY A 55 18.03 -4.08 -36.17
CA GLY A 55 18.41 -4.57 -34.85
C GLY A 55 17.80 -5.93 -34.53
N THR A 56 17.85 -6.29 -33.25
CA THR A 56 17.41 -7.59 -32.74
C THR A 56 16.41 -7.40 -31.60
N ALA A 57 15.35 -8.21 -31.58
CA ALA A 57 14.48 -8.34 -30.42
C ALA A 57 14.83 -9.62 -29.66
N SER A 58 15.14 -9.52 -28.37
CA SER A 58 15.51 -10.66 -27.52
C SER A 58 14.77 -10.56 -26.19
N GLU A 59 14.17 -11.68 -25.79
CA GLU A 59 13.39 -11.83 -24.57
C GLU A 59 13.27 -13.35 -24.30
N PRO A 60 13.48 -13.82 -23.06
CA PRO A 60 13.33 -15.25 -22.73
C PRO A 60 11.87 -15.74 -22.80
N ARG A 61 10.90 -14.83 -22.91
CA ARG A 61 9.49 -15.07 -23.27
C ARG A 61 9.30 -14.96 -24.77
N ARG A 62 8.52 -15.87 -25.34
CA ARG A 62 8.18 -15.84 -26.78
C ARG A 62 7.25 -14.66 -27.09
N PHE A 63 7.65 -13.82 -28.04
CA PHE A 63 6.77 -12.77 -28.61
C PHE A 63 5.47 -13.37 -29.17
N VAL A 64 4.33 -12.76 -28.84
CA VAL A 64 3.01 -13.21 -29.33
C VAL A 64 2.76 -12.86 -30.79
N THR A 65 3.52 -11.90 -31.33
CA THR A 65 3.55 -11.58 -32.77
C THR A 65 4.99 -11.33 -33.21
N ASN A 66 5.28 -11.55 -34.49
CA ASN A 66 6.56 -11.16 -35.09
C ASN A 66 6.56 -9.68 -35.54
N ASP A 67 5.56 -8.89 -35.20
CA ASP A 67 5.44 -7.50 -35.66
C ASP A 67 6.25 -6.56 -34.74
N VAL A 68 7.14 -5.77 -35.33
CA VAL A 68 7.85 -4.67 -34.66
C VAL A 68 7.13 -3.38 -35.02
N GLN A 69 6.42 -2.81 -34.04
CA GLN A 69 5.73 -1.54 -34.19
C GLN A 69 6.72 -0.39 -34.00
N ILE A 70 6.66 0.63 -34.85
CA ILE A 70 7.61 1.75 -34.85
C ILE A 70 6.81 3.05 -34.81
N LYS A 71 7.21 4.01 -33.99
CA LYS A 71 6.67 5.38 -33.98
C LYS A 71 7.83 6.39 -33.97
N SER A 72 7.84 7.32 -34.94
CA SER A 72 8.80 8.44 -34.98
C SER A 72 8.51 9.47 -33.88
N GLY A 73 9.47 10.34 -33.59
CA GLY A 73 9.28 11.47 -32.68
C GLY A 73 8.17 12.42 -33.12
N SER A 74 8.00 12.58 -34.44
CA SER A 74 6.93 13.38 -35.08
C SER A 74 5.56 12.69 -35.13
N GLY A 75 5.49 11.38 -34.83
CA GLY A 75 4.25 10.63 -34.61
C GLY A 75 3.84 9.69 -35.74
N GLU A 76 4.55 9.67 -36.87
CA GLU A 76 4.32 8.68 -37.92
C GLU A 76 4.56 7.25 -37.41
N ARG A 77 3.69 6.32 -37.80
CA ARG A 77 3.71 4.93 -37.38
C ARG A 77 4.02 3.99 -38.53
N PHE A 78 4.84 2.99 -38.25
CA PHE A 78 5.21 1.94 -39.19
C PHE A 78 5.15 0.57 -38.50
N THR A 79 5.22 -0.49 -39.28
CA THR A 79 5.36 -1.86 -38.76
C THR A 79 6.26 -2.64 -39.70
N THR A 80 7.28 -3.27 -39.13
CA THR A 80 8.12 -4.26 -39.81
C THR A 80 7.99 -5.61 -39.10
N ARG A 81 8.76 -6.62 -39.53
CA ARG A 81 8.71 -7.96 -38.93
C ARG A 81 10.07 -8.48 -38.52
N LEU A 82 10.06 -9.26 -37.44
CA LEU A 82 11.15 -10.14 -37.02
C LEU A 82 11.32 -11.26 -38.05
N GLY A 83 12.53 -11.35 -38.59
CA GLY A 83 13.01 -12.43 -39.46
C GLY A 83 13.83 -13.47 -38.70
N SER A 84 14.76 -14.12 -39.41
CA SER A 84 15.65 -15.14 -38.82
C SER A 84 16.53 -14.59 -37.70
N GLY A 85 16.58 -15.28 -36.55
CA GLY A 85 17.37 -14.87 -35.37
C GLY A 85 16.83 -13.59 -34.72
N ASN A 86 15.50 -13.40 -34.76
CA ASN A 86 14.75 -12.23 -34.26
C ASN A 86 15.30 -10.87 -34.72
N ARG A 87 15.92 -10.83 -35.90
CA ARG A 87 16.40 -9.57 -36.51
C ARG A 87 15.32 -8.91 -37.34
N PHE A 88 15.26 -7.58 -37.30
CA PHE A 88 14.45 -6.78 -38.21
C PHE A 88 15.31 -5.84 -39.04
N THR A 89 14.77 -5.41 -40.18
CA THR A 89 15.32 -4.34 -41.00
C THR A 89 14.16 -3.61 -41.66
N PHE A 90 14.21 -2.28 -41.72
CA PHE A 90 13.16 -1.43 -42.24
C PHE A 90 13.77 -0.19 -42.90
N SER A 91 13.71 -0.15 -44.24
CA SER A 91 14.34 0.90 -45.07
C SER A 91 13.40 2.04 -45.48
N GLN A 92 12.20 2.09 -44.89
CA GLN A 92 11.16 3.10 -45.18
C GLN A 92 10.78 3.91 -43.94
N ALA A 93 11.71 4.10 -42.99
CA ALA A 93 11.51 4.94 -41.83
C ALA A 93 11.33 6.40 -42.25
N GLY A 94 10.10 6.90 -42.12
CA GLY A 94 9.76 8.32 -42.27
C GLY A 94 9.69 9.04 -40.92
N GLY A 95 9.38 10.33 -40.99
CA GLY A 95 9.35 11.23 -39.83
C GLY A 95 10.73 11.70 -39.36
N GLU A 96 10.72 12.67 -38.46
CA GLU A 96 11.86 13.10 -37.65
C GLU A 96 12.03 12.16 -36.44
N GLY A 97 13.25 11.68 -36.23
CA GLY A 97 13.62 10.82 -35.11
C GLY A 97 13.75 11.57 -33.76
N PRO A 98 13.99 10.84 -32.65
CA PRO A 98 14.26 9.41 -32.60
C PRO A 98 13.02 8.55 -32.87
N TRP A 99 13.23 7.27 -33.14
CA TRP A 99 12.14 6.32 -33.35
C TRP A 99 12.06 5.39 -32.14
N ILE A 100 10.88 5.30 -31.52
CA ILE A 100 10.57 4.26 -30.53
C ILE A 100 10.09 3.02 -31.28
N LEU A 101 10.57 1.86 -30.89
CA LEU A 101 10.19 0.56 -31.41
C LEU A 101 9.63 -0.29 -30.27
N ARG A 102 8.62 -1.11 -30.54
CA ARG A 102 8.12 -2.09 -29.58
C ARG A 102 7.72 -3.42 -30.18
N THR A 103 7.78 -4.45 -29.34
CA THR A 103 7.28 -5.81 -29.61
C THR A 103 6.32 -6.25 -28.50
N ALA A 104 5.36 -7.11 -28.82
CA ALA A 104 4.31 -7.53 -27.90
C ALA A 104 4.61 -8.91 -27.28
N LEU A 105 4.34 -9.06 -25.97
CA LEU A 105 4.53 -10.29 -25.19
C LEU A 105 3.21 -10.94 -24.73
N GLY A 106 2.05 -10.34 -25.04
CA GLY A 106 0.73 -10.75 -24.53
C GLY A 106 0.26 -9.82 -23.41
N SER A 107 -1.00 -9.90 -22.97
CA SER A 107 -1.51 -9.13 -21.81
C SER A 107 -1.38 -7.59 -21.92
N ASP A 108 -1.39 -7.01 -23.13
CA ASP A 108 -0.97 -5.62 -23.38
C ASP A 108 0.44 -5.25 -22.82
N SER A 109 1.29 -6.26 -22.61
CA SER A 109 2.70 -6.13 -22.23
C SER A 109 3.59 -5.96 -23.46
N PHE A 110 4.42 -4.91 -23.44
CA PHE A 110 5.32 -4.54 -24.53
C PHE A 110 6.76 -4.35 -24.03
N ARG A 111 7.73 -4.70 -24.88
CA ARG A 111 9.15 -4.31 -24.72
C ARG A 111 9.48 -3.16 -25.66
N TYR A 112 10.13 -2.14 -25.12
CA TYR A 112 10.55 -0.96 -25.87
C TYR A 112 12.06 -0.93 -26.20
N GLY A 113 12.38 -0.30 -27.33
CA GLY A 113 13.71 0.11 -27.73
C GLY A 113 13.65 1.47 -28.45
N ILE A 114 14.78 2.17 -28.54
CA ILE A 114 14.88 3.48 -29.20
C ILE A 114 16.01 3.47 -30.23
N SER A 115 15.80 4.13 -31.37
CA SER A 115 16.83 4.38 -32.38
C SER A 115 17.05 5.87 -32.56
N TYR A 116 18.31 6.27 -32.61
CA TYR A 116 18.74 7.58 -33.05
C TYR A 116 19.24 7.50 -34.51
N GLY A 117 19.94 8.54 -35.00
CA GLY A 117 20.32 8.69 -36.42
C GLY A 117 21.41 7.73 -36.95
N ASP A 118 21.78 6.71 -36.19
CA ASP A 118 22.64 5.57 -36.58
C ASP A 118 21.84 4.37 -37.12
N GLY A 119 20.56 4.26 -36.75
CA GLY A 119 19.62 3.26 -37.28
C GLY A 119 19.71 1.89 -36.61
N ILE A 120 20.44 1.76 -35.51
CA ILE A 120 20.54 0.51 -34.75
C ILE A 120 19.68 0.64 -33.48
N SER A 121 18.83 -0.35 -33.23
CA SER A 121 18.06 -0.43 -31.98
C SER A 121 17.71 -1.87 -31.64
N ASN A 122 18.13 -2.30 -30.45
CA ASN A 122 17.71 -3.60 -29.90
C ASN A 122 16.51 -3.42 -28.98
N ILE A 123 15.70 -4.47 -28.85
CA ILE A 123 14.48 -4.48 -28.02
C ILE A 123 14.58 -5.65 -27.05
N HIS A 124 14.75 -5.37 -25.76
CA HIS A 124 14.88 -6.35 -24.69
C HIS A 124 14.53 -5.77 -23.32
N SER A 125 14.50 -6.61 -22.28
CA SER A 125 14.20 -6.26 -20.89
C SER A 125 14.92 -5.01 -20.36
N TYR A 126 16.23 -4.87 -20.57
CA TYR A 126 16.99 -3.68 -20.14
C TYR A 126 16.70 -2.41 -20.98
N SER A 127 16.52 -2.51 -22.31
CA SER A 127 16.18 -1.32 -23.12
C SER A 127 14.79 -0.79 -22.76
N ASP A 128 13.88 -1.71 -22.40
CA ASP A 128 12.55 -1.45 -21.88
C ASP A 128 12.62 -0.72 -20.52
N LEU A 129 13.41 -1.24 -19.56
CA LEU A 129 13.65 -0.59 -18.26
C LEU A 129 14.21 0.83 -18.41
N ILE A 130 15.25 1.03 -19.23
CA ILE A 130 15.91 2.34 -19.40
C ILE A 130 14.93 3.38 -19.97
N LEU A 131 14.07 2.98 -20.92
CA LEU A 131 13.03 3.86 -21.46
C LEU A 131 11.91 4.11 -20.45
N ARG A 132 11.33 3.05 -19.86
CA ARG A 132 10.24 3.18 -18.89
C ARG A 132 10.65 4.03 -17.68
N ASN A 133 11.87 3.87 -17.17
CA ASN A 133 12.41 4.72 -16.10
C ASN A 133 12.55 6.18 -16.56
N TRP A 134 13.09 6.45 -17.75
CA TRP A 134 13.18 7.84 -18.22
C TRP A 134 11.80 8.49 -18.39
N PHE A 135 10.82 7.77 -18.93
CA PHE A 135 9.44 8.26 -19.06
C PHE A 135 8.82 8.51 -17.67
N ALA A 136 8.90 7.54 -16.74
CA ALA A 136 8.37 7.68 -15.39
C ALA A 136 9.00 8.84 -14.59
N ARG A 137 10.31 9.08 -14.76
CA ARG A 137 11.04 10.23 -14.19
C ARG A 137 10.63 11.60 -14.76
N ASN A 138 9.86 11.63 -15.85
CA ASN A 138 9.33 12.83 -16.47
C ASN A 138 7.79 12.89 -16.35
N ASP A 139 7.19 12.11 -15.45
CA ASP A 139 5.75 11.97 -15.25
C ASP A 139 4.98 11.54 -16.52
N LEU A 140 5.63 10.73 -17.37
CA LEU A 140 5.06 10.16 -18.59
C LEU A 140 4.97 8.63 -18.51
N ASP A 141 3.98 8.06 -19.18
CA ASP A 141 3.91 6.62 -19.45
C ASP A 141 4.20 6.35 -20.95
N ILE A 142 5.15 5.44 -21.21
CA ILE A 142 5.56 5.10 -22.59
C ILE A 142 4.47 4.35 -23.35
N ASP A 143 3.65 3.55 -22.69
CA ASP A 143 2.58 2.80 -23.36
C ASP A 143 1.49 3.76 -23.87
N THR A 144 1.08 4.71 -23.03
CA THR A 144 0.18 5.83 -23.36
C THR A 144 0.77 6.71 -24.47
N GLU A 145 2.01 7.17 -24.31
CA GLU A 145 2.69 8.03 -25.28
C GLU A 145 2.90 7.35 -26.64
N PHE A 146 3.20 6.05 -26.67
CA PHE A 146 3.27 5.28 -27.91
C PHE A 146 1.89 5.12 -28.54
N ASN A 147 0.85 4.83 -27.74
CA ASN A 147 -0.54 4.61 -28.18
C ASN A 147 -1.27 5.90 -28.61
N ASN A 148 -0.80 7.08 -28.22
CA ASN A 148 -1.28 8.37 -28.70
C ASN A 148 -1.04 8.57 -30.21
N GLN A 149 -2.03 9.16 -30.92
CA GLN A 149 -2.01 9.35 -32.39
C GLN A 149 -1.11 10.50 -32.87
N GLY A 150 -0.66 11.38 -31.97
CA GLY A 150 0.21 12.52 -32.30
C GLY A 150 1.70 12.22 -32.12
N ARG A 151 2.53 13.25 -32.30
CA ARG A 151 3.93 13.26 -31.87
C ARG A 151 4.07 12.86 -30.40
N PHE A 152 5.27 12.43 -30.00
CA PHE A 152 5.57 12.29 -28.57
C PHE A 152 5.58 13.66 -27.86
N SER A 153 5.16 13.68 -26.61
CA SER A 153 5.16 14.86 -25.74
C SER A 153 6.59 15.29 -25.43
N SER A 154 7.43 14.34 -25.03
CA SER A 154 8.88 14.46 -24.88
C SER A 154 9.56 13.12 -25.19
N LEU A 155 10.84 13.13 -25.52
CA LEU A 155 11.67 11.94 -25.79
C LEU A 155 13.10 12.17 -25.28
N PRO A 156 13.80 11.13 -24.80
CA PRO A 156 15.17 11.27 -24.32
C PRO A 156 16.10 11.67 -25.47
N THR A 157 16.98 12.64 -25.21
CA THR A 157 18.14 12.88 -26.06
C THR A 157 19.12 11.71 -25.98
N VAL A 158 20.02 11.59 -26.97
CA VAL A 158 21.10 10.58 -26.98
C VAL A 158 21.90 10.58 -25.67
N ALA A 159 22.14 11.77 -25.10
CA ALA A 159 22.90 11.92 -23.86
C ALA A 159 22.12 11.48 -22.62
N GLU A 160 20.82 11.77 -22.54
CA GLU A 160 19.96 11.34 -21.42
C GLU A 160 19.73 9.82 -21.46
N TYR A 161 19.50 9.25 -22.64
CA TYR A 161 19.36 7.80 -22.79
C TYR A 161 20.65 7.06 -22.41
N ALA A 162 21.81 7.56 -22.87
CA ALA A 162 23.11 7.00 -22.50
C ALA A 162 23.39 7.13 -20.99
N ALA A 163 23.13 8.30 -20.39
CA ALA A 163 23.34 8.49 -18.95
C ALA A 163 22.42 7.60 -18.10
N ASN A 164 21.16 7.40 -18.53
CA ASN A 164 20.25 6.50 -17.82
C ASN A 164 20.62 5.02 -18.00
N ALA A 165 21.15 4.66 -19.17
CA ALA A 165 21.72 3.34 -19.42
C ALA A 165 22.95 3.06 -18.54
N ASP A 166 23.91 4.00 -18.50
CA ASP A 166 25.10 3.92 -17.65
C ASP A 166 24.71 3.68 -16.18
N ALA A 167 23.68 4.40 -15.72
CA ALA A 167 23.14 4.28 -14.37
C ALA A 167 22.49 2.89 -14.10
N VAL A 168 21.64 2.40 -15.01
CA VAL A 168 21.06 1.04 -14.90
C VAL A 168 22.14 -0.05 -14.93
N PHE A 169 23.16 0.09 -15.78
CA PHE A 169 24.25 -0.91 -15.85
C PHE A 169 25.24 -0.80 -14.69
N ALA A 170 25.36 0.35 -14.03
CA ALA A 170 26.12 0.50 -12.79
C ALA A 170 25.52 -0.27 -11.60
N ILE A 171 24.26 -0.73 -11.69
CA ILE A 171 23.65 -1.65 -10.71
C ILE A 171 24.28 -3.05 -10.79
N ILE A 172 24.66 -3.50 -12.00
CA ILE A 172 25.06 -4.89 -12.29
C ILE A 172 26.47 -5.08 -12.90
N PRO A 173 27.50 -4.26 -12.59
CA PRO A 173 28.78 -4.29 -13.28
C PRO A 173 29.52 -5.62 -13.11
N GLN A 174 29.48 -6.18 -11.90
CA GLN A 174 30.07 -7.48 -11.57
C GLN A 174 29.37 -8.65 -12.31
N VAL A 175 28.07 -8.53 -12.58
CA VAL A 175 27.34 -9.54 -13.38
C VAL A 175 27.73 -9.41 -14.85
N LEU A 176 27.79 -8.20 -15.40
CA LEU A 176 28.26 -7.97 -16.78
C LEU A 176 29.70 -8.51 -16.98
N GLU A 177 30.60 -8.25 -16.03
CA GLU A 177 31.96 -8.81 -16.01
C GLU A 177 31.96 -10.36 -15.98
N SER A 178 31.05 -11.00 -15.24
CA SER A 178 30.94 -12.47 -15.21
C SER A 178 30.54 -13.09 -16.56
N TYR A 179 29.82 -12.35 -17.40
CA TYR A 179 29.50 -12.72 -18.79
C TYR A 179 30.54 -12.21 -19.81
N ALA A 180 31.60 -11.53 -19.37
CA ALA A 180 32.59 -10.85 -20.19
C ALA A 180 31.98 -9.78 -21.14
N LEU A 181 30.96 -9.07 -20.67
CA LEU A 181 30.24 -7.99 -21.37
C LEU A 181 30.48 -6.62 -20.71
N SER A 182 30.16 -5.55 -21.44
CA SER A 182 30.00 -4.19 -20.90
C SER A 182 28.64 -3.59 -21.30
N GLY A 183 28.11 -2.66 -20.51
CA GLY A 183 26.78 -2.06 -20.72
C GLY A 183 26.55 -1.52 -22.14
N ASP A 184 27.55 -0.78 -22.68
CA ASP A 184 27.57 -0.26 -24.06
C ASP A 184 27.20 -1.31 -25.13
N GLN A 185 27.60 -2.57 -24.92
CA GLN A 185 27.39 -3.63 -25.90
C GLN A 185 25.93 -4.05 -26.00
N LEU A 186 25.16 -3.98 -24.90
CA LEU A 186 23.75 -4.38 -24.88
C LEU A 186 22.90 -3.49 -25.79
N LEU A 187 23.17 -2.18 -25.79
CA LEU A 187 22.36 -1.20 -26.51
C LEU A 187 22.76 -1.05 -27.99
N ALA A 188 24.06 -1.03 -28.29
CA ALA A 188 24.56 -0.63 -29.61
C ALA A 188 25.10 -1.78 -30.48
N ALA A 189 25.32 -2.99 -29.93
CA ALA A 189 25.83 -4.10 -30.73
C ALA A 189 24.68 -4.81 -31.48
N SER A 190 24.86 -5.08 -32.77
CA SER A 190 24.00 -6.05 -33.48
C SER A 190 24.39 -7.47 -33.10
N PHE A 191 23.55 -8.14 -32.31
CA PHE A 191 23.73 -9.55 -31.93
C PHE A 191 22.75 -10.47 -32.66
N SER A 192 22.84 -11.79 -32.43
CA SER A 192 21.89 -12.80 -32.91
C SER A 192 21.02 -13.25 -31.75
N ALA A 193 19.72 -13.50 -31.96
CA ALA A 193 18.99 -14.35 -31.03
C ALA A 193 19.37 -15.82 -31.29
N ASP A 194 20.39 -16.31 -30.59
CA ASP A 194 20.99 -17.64 -30.75
C ASP A 194 21.54 -18.27 -29.45
N ASP A 195 21.07 -17.82 -28.27
CA ASP A 195 21.48 -18.28 -26.93
C ASP A 195 22.98 -18.05 -26.61
N THR A 196 23.67 -17.14 -27.32
CA THR A 196 25.10 -16.84 -27.09
C THR A 196 25.42 -15.37 -26.79
N GLY A 197 26.45 -15.13 -25.96
CA GLY A 197 26.96 -13.79 -25.68
C GLY A 197 25.94 -12.87 -25.02
N ILE A 198 25.54 -11.81 -25.73
CA ILE A 198 24.51 -10.85 -25.26
C ILE A 198 23.15 -11.53 -25.08
N ASP A 199 22.77 -12.42 -25.99
CA ASP A 199 21.47 -13.10 -25.94
C ASP A 199 21.41 -14.01 -24.70
N GLN A 200 22.45 -14.83 -24.53
CA GLN A 200 22.66 -15.64 -23.32
C GLN A 200 22.61 -14.82 -22.02
N PHE A 201 23.13 -13.59 -22.03
CA PHE A 201 23.01 -12.71 -20.87
C PHE A 201 21.56 -12.26 -20.66
N LEU A 202 20.85 -11.81 -21.69
CA LEU A 202 19.47 -11.33 -21.61
C LEU A 202 18.48 -12.42 -21.16
N ASP A 203 18.63 -13.65 -21.69
CA ASP A 203 17.77 -14.79 -21.33
C ASP A 203 17.99 -15.31 -19.91
N ASN A 204 19.22 -15.17 -19.41
CA ASN A 204 19.55 -15.56 -18.04
C ASN A 204 19.35 -14.43 -17.03
N ASN A 205 19.29 -13.16 -17.45
CA ASN A 205 19.20 -12.01 -16.57
C ASN A 205 18.00 -11.08 -16.88
N PRO A 206 16.75 -11.58 -16.88
CA PRO A 206 15.58 -10.77 -17.23
C PRO A 206 15.22 -9.71 -16.17
N VAL A 207 14.59 -8.63 -16.64
CA VAL A 207 13.96 -7.60 -15.80
C VAL A 207 12.46 -7.89 -15.68
N VAL A 208 11.97 -7.90 -14.44
CA VAL A 208 10.54 -7.94 -14.10
C VAL A 208 10.12 -6.55 -13.63
N LEU A 209 8.97 -6.08 -14.11
CA LEU A 209 8.33 -4.85 -13.68
C LEU A 209 6.97 -5.20 -13.09
N ASP A 210 6.65 -4.72 -11.89
CA ASP A 210 5.40 -5.01 -11.19
C ASP A 210 4.80 -3.72 -10.62
N GLY A 211 3.86 -3.12 -11.36
CA GLY A 211 3.42 -1.75 -11.12
C GLY A 211 4.59 -0.77 -11.27
N GLN A 212 5.05 -0.20 -10.15
CA GLN A 212 6.26 0.62 -10.10
C GLN A 212 7.50 -0.13 -9.58
N GLU A 213 7.42 -1.38 -9.13
CA GLU A 213 8.62 -2.12 -8.69
C GLU A 213 9.46 -2.61 -9.89
N VAL A 214 10.79 -2.50 -9.75
CA VAL A 214 11.80 -3.08 -10.64
C VAL A 214 12.48 -4.25 -9.93
N ARG A 215 12.45 -5.44 -10.51
CA ARG A 215 13.20 -6.61 -10.00
C ARG A 215 14.12 -7.15 -11.10
N LEU A 216 15.43 -7.18 -10.82
CA LEU A 216 16.43 -7.79 -11.68
C LEU A 216 16.63 -9.24 -11.20
N LEU A 217 16.35 -10.21 -12.07
CA LEU A 217 16.68 -11.62 -11.82
C LEU A 217 18.08 -11.84 -12.40
N LEU A 218 19.07 -12.13 -11.55
CA LEU A 218 20.49 -12.16 -11.93
C LEU A 218 21.04 -13.57 -11.75
N THR A 219 21.56 -14.17 -12.82
CA THR A 219 22.01 -15.58 -12.84
C THR A 219 23.51 -15.68 -13.04
N ASP A 220 24.18 -16.49 -12.21
CA ASP A 220 25.58 -16.83 -12.36
C ASP A 220 25.80 -17.72 -13.61
N PRO A 221 26.60 -17.28 -14.61
CA PRO A 221 26.87 -18.07 -15.80
C PRO A 221 27.67 -19.36 -15.52
N LEU A 222 28.33 -19.48 -14.36
CA LEU A 222 29.11 -20.65 -13.98
C LEU A 222 28.27 -21.69 -13.21
N SER A 223 27.56 -21.29 -12.16
CA SER A 223 26.78 -22.22 -11.32
C SER A 223 25.32 -22.42 -11.76
N ASN A 224 24.82 -21.58 -12.70
CA ASN A 224 23.41 -21.44 -13.09
C ASN A 224 22.48 -21.06 -11.91
N SER A 225 23.05 -20.46 -10.86
CA SER A 225 22.32 -20.00 -9.68
C SER A 225 21.75 -18.61 -9.91
N GLN A 226 20.43 -18.47 -9.80
CA GLN A 226 19.73 -17.20 -9.87
C GLN A 226 19.57 -16.58 -8.48
N SER A 227 19.78 -15.27 -8.43
CA SER A 227 19.49 -14.36 -7.33
C SER A 227 18.51 -13.29 -7.81
N THR A 228 17.89 -12.56 -6.89
CA THR A 228 16.97 -11.45 -7.19
C THR A 228 17.40 -10.20 -6.46
N THR A 229 17.38 -9.03 -7.12
CA THR A 229 17.30 -7.77 -6.37
C THR A 229 15.92 -7.73 -5.70
N ARG A 230 15.89 -7.66 -4.37
CA ARG A 230 14.63 -7.67 -3.61
C ARG A 230 13.92 -6.30 -3.69
N SER A 231 12.63 -6.26 -3.35
CA SER A 231 11.74 -5.09 -3.44
C SER A 231 12.31 -3.80 -2.82
N ASP A 232 11.69 -2.67 -3.24
CA ASP A 232 11.93 -1.25 -2.91
C ASP A 232 12.52 -0.40 -4.06
N VAL A 233 13.02 -1.03 -5.13
CA VAL A 233 13.52 -0.31 -6.31
C VAL A 233 12.35 0.19 -7.18
N LEU A 234 12.01 1.47 -7.09
CA LEU A 234 10.93 2.08 -7.89
C LEU A 234 11.36 2.45 -9.32
N LEU A 235 10.40 2.38 -10.25
CA LEU A 235 10.58 2.65 -11.67
C LEU A 235 10.91 4.12 -11.95
N ASN A 236 10.51 5.05 -11.09
CA ASN A 236 10.83 6.47 -11.20
C ASN A 236 12.12 6.88 -10.44
N SER A 237 12.84 5.93 -9.82
CA SER A 237 14.09 6.22 -9.10
C SER A 237 15.18 6.81 -10.00
N ASP A 238 15.96 7.75 -9.46
CA ASP A 238 17.16 8.27 -10.14
C ASP A 238 18.37 7.38 -9.87
N PHE A 239 18.58 6.36 -10.70
CA PHE A 239 19.75 5.47 -10.63
C PHE A 239 21.11 6.20 -10.81
N SER A 240 21.12 7.48 -11.21
CA SER A 240 22.35 8.29 -11.33
C SER A 240 22.68 9.08 -10.06
N GLN A 241 21.79 9.09 -9.06
CA GLN A 241 22.02 9.74 -7.78
C GLN A 241 23.08 8.95 -6.97
N SER A 242 24.01 9.67 -6.34
CA SER A 242 24.98 9.03 -5.44
C SER A 242 24.29 8.55 -4.17
N ASP A 243 24.33 7.25 -3.90
CA ASP A 243 23.82 6.70 -2.65
C ASP A 243 24.74 7.03 -1.47
N SER A 244 24.15 7.12 -0.28
CA SER A 244 24.84 7.28 1.00
C SER A 244 24.35 6.32 2.08
N THR A 245 23.32 5.52 1.80
CA THR A 245 22.84 4.46 2.66
C THR A 245 23.64 3.19 2.34
N PRO A 246 24.17 2.47 3.35
CA PRO A 246 24.76 1.17 3.12
C PRO A 246 23.69 0.06 3.10
N PRO A 247 23.89 -1.02 2.31
CA PRO A 247 22.99 -2.16 2.32
C PRO A 247 22.83 -2.81 3.70
N SER A 248 21.75 -3.58 3.87
CA SER A 248 21.53 -4.39 5.06
C SER A 248 22.68 -5.37 5.29
N GLN A 249 22.97 -5.68 6.56
CA GLN A 249 23.90 -6.74 6.93
C GLN A 249 23.44 -8.09 6.31
N PRO A 250 24.32 -8.85 5.63
CA PRO A 250 23.98 -10.17 5.09
C PRO A 250 23.47 -11.12 6.17
N GLY A 251 22.27 -11.65 5.96
CA GLY A 251 21.54 -12.51 6.89
C GLY A 251 21.71 -14.01 6.60
N ALA A 252 21.39 -14.83 7.61
CA ALA A 252 21.35 -16.30 7.52
C ALA A 252 22.58 -16.97 6.86
N VAL A 253 23.76 -16.35 6.99
CA VAL A 253 25.01 -16.86 6.42
C VAL A 253 25.29 -18.27 6.94
N ARG A 254 25.67 -19.16 6.03
CA ARG A 254 26.10 -20.54 6.31
C ARG A 254 27.41 -20.82 5.57
N ALA A 255 28.24 -21.64 6.18
CA ALA A 255 29.50 -22.12 5.63
C ALA A 255 29.56 -23.64 5.82
N LEU A 256 29.88 -24.37 4.76
CA LEU A 256 29.66 -25.81 4.66
C LEU A 256 30.85 -26.47 3.98
N GLY A 257 31.46 -27.47 4.62
CA GLY A 257 32.52 -28.25 3.98
C GLY A 257 31.94 -29.03 2.79
N SER A 258 32.49 -28.83 1.60
CA SER A 258 32.12 -29.57 0.38
C SER A 258 33.09 -30.74 0.15
N ALA A 259 34.37 -30.51 0.38
CA ALA A 259 35.44 -31.48 0.18
C ALA A 259 36.61 -31.22 1.14
N GLY A 260 37.72 -31.94 0.94
CA GLY A 260 38.95 -31.75 1.71
C GLY A 260 39.70 -30.45 1.45
N ASP A 261 39.34 -29.72 0.40
CA ASP A 261 39.96 -28.44 0.05
C ASP A 261 38.92 -27.37 -0.32
N GLU A 262 37.65 -27.55 0.04
CA GLU A 262 36.54 -26.71 -0.40
C GLU A 262 35.48 -26.46 0.68
N ILE A 263 35.06 -25.19 0.83
CA ILE A 263 33.92 -24.76 1.64
C ILE A 263 32.97 -23.92 0.78
N VAL A 264 31.68 -24.26 0.78
CA VAL A 264 30.63 -23.47 0.13
C VAL A 264 29.99 -22.53 1.16
N LEU A 265 29.88 -21.26 0.80
CA LEU A 265 29.19 -20.21 1.54
C LEU A 265 27.88 -19.88 0.84
N VAL A 266 26.79 -19.78 1.60
CA VAL A 266 25.47 -19.33 1.12
C VAL A 266 24.84 -18.39 2.15
N TRP A 267 24.09 -17.40 1.69
CA TRP A 267 23.44 -16.42 2.55
C TRP A 267 22.16 -15.87 1.90
N GLU A 268 21.33 -15.19 2.68
CA GLU A 268 20.17 -14.48 2.15
C GLU A 268 20.61 -13.15 1.52
N PRO A 269 20.07 -12.75 0.34
CA PRO A 269 20.36 -11.46 -0.26
C PRO A 269 20.08 -10.29 0.68
N SER A 270 21.01 -9.35 0.74
CA SER A 270 20.81 -8.06 1.42
C SER A 270 19.81 -7.19 0.66
N ILE A 271 19.19 -6.25 1.38
CA ILE A 271 18.31 -5.21 0.83
C ILE A 271 19.00 -3.84 0.87
N ASP A 272 18.61 -2.96 -0.03
CA ASP A 272 19.18 -1.62 -0.22
C ASP A 272 18.19 -0.73 -0.99
N ASN A 273 18.23 0.59 -0.80
CA ASN A 273 17.29 1.53 -1.43
C ASN A 273 17.58 1.85 -2.92
N ILE A 274 18.77 1.51 -3.43
CA ILE A 274 19.03 1.51 -4.87
C ILE A 274 19.30 0.09 -5.36
N ALA A 275 20.31 -0.60 -4.82
CA ALA A 275 20.62 -2.00 -5.12
C ALA A 275 21.82 -2.52 -4.33
N VAL A 276 21.91 -3.85 -4.20
CA VAL A 276 23.18 -4.53 -3.85
C VAL A 276 23.91 -4.92 -5.12
N SER A 277 25.14 -4.42 -5.31
CA SER A 277 25.98 -4.72 -6.48
C SER A 277 26.90 -5.93 -6.27
N ALA A 278 27.35 -6.16 -5.03
CA ALA A 278 28.25 -7.25 -4.68
C ALA A 278 28.31 -7.59 -3.19
N TYR A 279 28.97 -8.71 -2.87
CA TYR A 279 29.30 -9.18 -1.54
C TYR A 279 30.82 -9.41 -1.42
N GLN A 280 31.43 -8.83 -0.39
CA GLN A 280 32.82 -9.02 0.00
C GLN A 280 32.95 -10.19 0.99
N ILE A 281 33.74 -11.19 0.63
CA ILE A 281 33.92 -12.42 1.42
C ILE A 281 35.24 -12.37 2.18
N TYR A 282 35.17 -12.41 3.51
CA TYR A 282 36.33 -12.40 4.40
C TYR A 282 36.55 -13.77 5.02
N ARG A 283 37.78 -14.31 4.94
CA ARG A 283 38.23 -15.53 5.64
C ARG A 283 39.31 -15.17 6.65
N ASP A 284 39.12 -15.59 7.89
CA ASP A 284 40.00 -15.30 9.04
C ASP A 284 40.32 -13.79 9.19
N GLY A 285 39.35 -12.94 8.82
CA GLY A 285 39.43 -11.48 8.84
C GLY A 285 40.02 -10.84 7.57
N MET A 286 40.60 -11.61 6.64
CA MET A 286 41.18 -11.15 5.38
C MET A 286 40.18 -11.28 4.22
N LEU A 287 40.06 -10.24 3.38
CA LEU A 287 39.26 -10.31 2.16
C LEU A 287 39.84 -11.36 1.20
N VAL A 288 39.03 -12.33 0.78
CA VAL A 288 39.40 -13.39 -0.18
C VAL A 288 38.89 -13.07 -1.57
N THR A 289 37.62 -12.66 -1.68
CA THR A 289 37.00 -12.33 -2.97
C THR A 289 35.87 -11.31 -2.83
N THR A 290 35.37 -10.84 -3.96
CA THR A 290 34.07 -10.18 -4.13
C THR A 290 33.24 -10.99 -5.13
N THR A 291 31.94 -11.14 -4.92
CA THR A 291 31.00 -11.84 -5.83
C THR A 291 29.66 -11.08 -5.91
N PRO A 292 28.99 -10.98 -7.07
CA PRO A 292 27.64 -10.42 -7.16
C PRO A 292 26.55 -11.36 -6.63
N PHE A 293 26.85 -12.65 -6.45
CA PHE A 293 25.86 -13.67 -6.11
C PHE A 293 25.87 -14.02 -4.61
N PRO A 294 24.73 -14.41 -4.02
CA PRO A 294 24.60 -14.78 -2.60
C PRO A 294 25.16 -16.18 -2.28
N VAL A 295 26.14 -16.62 -3.06
CA VAL A 295 26.83 -17.91 -2.97
C VAL A 295 28.29 -17.73 -3.37
N TYR A 296 29.19 -18.42 -2.68
CA TYR A 296 30.60 -18.48 -3.03
C TYR A 296 31.22 -19.81 -2.64
N THR A 297 32.03 -20.40 -3.53
CA THR A 297 32.82 -21.60 -3.27
C THR A 297 34.27 -21.23 -3.02
N ASP A 298 34.75 -21.45 -1.80
CA ASP A 298 36.12 -21.19 -1.38
C ASP A 298 36.97 -22.47 -1.47
N ALA A 299 37.81 -22.55 -2.51
CA ALA A 299 38.59 -23.73 -2.85
C ALA A 299 40.11 -23.56 -2.57
N GLY A 300 40.84 -24.68 -2.57
CA GLY A 300 42.29 -24.72 -2.29
C GLY A 300 42.64 -24.62 -0.80
N LEU A 301 41.70 -25.04 0.06
CA LEU A 301 41.85 -25.07 1.52
C LEU A 301 42.70 -26.28 1.98
N SER A 302 43.11 -26.26 3.26
CA SER A 302 43.71 -27.43 3.90
C SER A 302 42.61 -28.38 4.38
N VAL A 303 42.85 -29.69 4.30
CA VAL A 303 41.94 -30.73 4.81
C VAL A 303 41.85 -30.72 6.34
N ASP A 304 40.68 -31.09 6.88
CA ASP A 304 40.37 -31.17 8.31
C ASP A 304 40.77 -29.88 9.07
N THR A 305 40.53 -28.73 8.43
CA THR A 305 40.95 -27.41 8.91
C THR A 305 39.75 -26.49 9.02
N SER A 306 39.63 -25.80 10.16
CA SER A 306 38.54 -24.87 10.39
C SER A 306 38.91 -23.46 9.93
N TYR A 307 37.97 -22.82 9.22
CA TYR A 307 38.08 -21.47 8.69
C TYR A 307 36.88 -20.64 9.18
N ARG A 308 37.10 -19.34 9.42
CA ARG A 308 36.06 -18.41 9.89
C ARG A 308 35.72 -17.39 8.81
N TYR A 309 34.45 -17.29 8.44
CA TYR A 309 33.95 -16.43 7.37
C TYR A 309 33.07 -15.28 7.89
N GLU A 310 33.19 -14.11 7.25
CA GLU A 310 32.34 -12.93 7.45
C GLU A 310 32.02 -12.34 6.07
N ILE A 311 30.80 -11.82 5.86
CA ILE A 311 30.35 -11.29 4.57
C ILE A 311 29.83 -9.86 4.73
N ALA A 312 30.18 -8.94 3.83
CA ALA A 312 29.57 -7.61 3.76
C ALA A 312 28.98 -7.36 2.37
N ALA A 313 27.79 -6.77 2.32
CA ALA A 313 27.17 -6.30 1.07
C ALA A 313 27.73 -4.93 0.68
N VAL A 314 27.73 -4.65 -0.61
CA VAL A 314 28.20 -3.40 -1.22
C VAL A 314 27.20 -2.96 -2.29
N ASP A 315 26.84 -1.69 -2.29
CA ASP A 315 25.96 -1.07 -3.30
C ASP A 315 26.74 -0.63 -4.56
N PRO A 316 26.12 -0.01 -5.58
CA PRO A 316 26.82 0.61 -6.70
C PRO A 316 27.72 1.81 -6.34
N SER A 317 27.41 2.52 -5.25
CA SER A 317 28.13 3.74 -4.82
C SER A 317 29.40 3.45 -4.00
N GLY A 318 29.60 2.20 -3.57
CA GLY A 318 30.69 1.74 -2.71
C GLY A 318 30.38 1.78 -1.21
N ASN A 319 29.16 2.10 -0.79
CA ASN A 319 28.72 1.96 0.59
C ASN A 319 28.73 0.47 0.95
N THR A 320 29.29 0.15 2.13
CA THR A 320 29.49 -1.23 2.57
C THR A 320 28.72 -1.46 3.86
N SER A 321 27.96 -2.56 3.92
CA SER A 321 27.19 -2.96 5.09
C SER A 321 28.10 -3.24 6.30
N ALA A 322 27.49 -3.37 7.49
CA ALA A 322 28.14 -4.13 8.55
C ALA A 322 28.45 -5.55 8.06
N ARG A 323 29.60 -6.11 8.43
CA ARG A 323 29.90 -7.54 8.19
C ARG A 323 28.89 -8.40 8.94
N SER A 324 28.50 -9.52 8.36
CA SER A 324 27.65 -10.55 8.96
C SER A 324 28.20 -11.04 10.31
N ASN A 325 27.34 -11.73 11.07
CA ASN A 325 27.84 -12.62 12.11
C ASN A 325 28.82 -13.62 11.48
N ALA A 326 29.91 -13.90 12.18
CA ALA A 326 30.94 -14.79 11.67
C ALA A 326 30.52 -16.25 11.82
N VAL A 327 30.66 -17.02 10.75
CA VAL A 327 30.41 -18.46 10.73
C VAL A 327 31.72 -19.21 10.58
N SER A 328 31.81 -20.40 11.16
CA SER A 328 32.98 -21.26 11.00
C SER A 328 32.57 -22.59 10.40
N ALA A 329 33.37 -23.09 9.47
CA ALA A 329 33.21 -24.40 8.85
C ALA A 329 34.53 -25.16 8.88
N LEU A 330 34.43 -26.48 8.72
CA LEU A 330 35.54 -27.43 8.67
C LEU A 330 35.55 -28.05 7.26
N THR A 331 36.70 -28.10 6.60
CA THR A 331 36.86 -28.91 5.38
C THR A 331 36.73 -30.40 5.71
N LEU A 332 36.04 -31.16 4.85
CA LEU A 332 35.71 -32.56 5.15
C LEU A 332 36.93 -33.48 4.96
N ALA A 333 37.05 -34.53 5.78
CA ALA A 333 38.11 -35.54 5.56
C ALA A 333 37.90 -36.36 4.25
N ALA A 334 36.67 -36.42 3.76
CA ALA A 334 36.25 -36.93 2.45
C ALA A 334 34.92 -36.26 2.05
N PRO A 335 34.58 -36.11 0.76
CA PRO A 335 33.31 -35.51 0.34
C PRO A 335 32.10 -36.25 0.91
N ASP A 336 30.99 -35.55 1.12
CA ASP A 336 29.72 -36.19 1.45
C ASP A 336 29.19 -36.95 0.22
N MET A 337 28.47 -38.05 0.49
CA MET A 337 27.86 -38.94 -0.48
C MET A 337 26.36 -39.16 -0.18
N GLN A 338 25.80 -38.47 0.81
CA GLN A 338 24.40 -38.54 1.20
C GLN A 338 23.65 -37.32 0.68
N ALA A 339 22.68 -37.55 -0.20
CA ALA A 339 21.80 -36.47 -0.67
C ALA A 339 20.93 -35.89 0.46
N PRO A 340 20.60 -34.59 0.42
CA PRO A 340 19.67 -33.98 1.34
C PRO A 340 18.23 -34.50 1.12
N PRO A 341 17.31 -34.29 2.08
CA PRO A 341 15.88 -34.55 1.89
C PRO A 341 15.30 -33.74 0.72
N GLU A 342 14.25 -34.26 0.10
CA GLU A 342 13.55 -33.57 -1.00
C GLU A 342 12.81 -32.31 -0.52
N PRO A 343 12.71 -31.25 -1.37
CA PRO A 343 11.90 -30.08 -1.10
C PRO A 343 10.40 -30.39 -1.00
N THR A 344 9.73 -29.51 -0.28
CA THR A 344 8.52 -29.82 0.49
C THR A 344 7.50 -28.69 0.30
N SER A 345 6.17 -28.88 0.41
CA SER A 345 5.16 -27.81 0.18
C SER A 345 5.40 -26.94 -1.08
N LEU A 346 5.83 -27.51 -2.21
CA LEU A 346 5.94 -26.72 -3.44
C LEU A 346 4.56 -26.18 -3.83
N THR A 347 4.44 -24.86 -3.91
CA THR A 347 3.21 -24.14 -4.29
C THR A 347 3.54 -22.83 -5.02
N SER A 348 2.54 -22.18 -5.61
CA SER A 348 2.67 -20.83 -6.17
C SER A 348 2.26 -19.76 -5.16
N LEU A 349 3.07 -18.72 -5.02
CA LEU A 349 2.71 -17.46 -4.35
C LEU A 349 1.81 -16.61 -5.25
N SER A 350 2.15 -16.51 -6.53
CA SER A 350 1.37 -15.76 -7.51
C SER A 350 1.48 -16.35 -8.92
N VAL A 351 0.43 -16.16 -9.71
CA VAL A 351 0.39 -16.47 -11.14
C VAL A 351 -0.31 -15.31 -11.84
N ASN A 352 0.36 -14.67 -12.79
CA ASN A 352 -0.24 -13.68 -13.68
C ASN A 352 0.32 -13.87 -15.10
N GLY A 353 -0.20 -13.13 -16.09
CA GLY A 353 0.18 -13.27 -17.51
C GLY A 353 1.67 -13.08 -17.84
N SER A 354 2.48 -12.60 -16.89
CA SER A 354 3.91 -12.33 -17.06
C SER A 354 4.86 -13.19 -16.23
N ARG A 355 4.41 -13.78 -15.11
CA ARG A 355 5.27 -14.56 -14.19
C ARG A 355 4.51 -15.61 -13.38
N VAL A 356 5.25 -16.63 -12.94
CA VAL A 356 4.85 -17.54 -11.86
C VAL A 356 5.85 -17.40 -10.72
N GLU A 357 5.39 -17.09 -9.52
CA GLU A 357 6.20 -17.08 -8.31
C GLU A 357 5.95 -18.36 -7.51
N LEU A 358 7.01 -19.08 -7.16
CA LEU A 358 6.98 -20.35 -6.45
C LEU A 358 7.59 -20.21 -5.06
N ILE A 359 7.08 -20.99 -4.12
CA ILE A 359 7.65 -21.19 -2.79
C ILE A 359 7.62 -22.67 -2.43
N TRP A 360 8.60 -23.10 -1.63
CA TRP A 360 8.65 -24.43 -1.02
C TRP A 360 9.26 -24.34 0.38
N GLY A 361 9.09 -25.37 1.19
CA GLY A 361 9.89 -25.60 2.39
C GLY A 361 11.08 -26.53 2.09
N GLN A 362 12.02 -26.57 3.02
CA GLN A 362 13.06 -27.60 3.08
C GLN A 362 13.15 -28.13 4.51
N SER A 363 13.07 -29.45 4.69
CA SER A 363 13.01 -30.08 6.01
C SER A 363 14.34 -30.03 6.77
N ASP A 364 15.45 -30.16 6.03
CA ASP A 364 16.80 -29.99 6.52
C ASP A 364 17.52 -28.94 5.68
N VAL A 365 17.67 -27.75 6.25
CA VAL A 365 18.44 -26.65 5.67
C VAL A 365 19.90 -26.70 6.09
N GLY A 366 20.32 -27.59 7.01
CA GLY A 366 21.69 -27.61 7.52
C GLY A 366 22.71 -27.89 6.43
N ASP A 367 22.39 -28.83 5.56
CA ASP A 367 23.27 -29.38 4.52
C ASP A 367 23.10 -28.70 3.13
N VAL A 368 21.90 -28.17 2.85
CA VAL A 368 21.49 -27.69 1.52
C VAL A 368 22.15 -26.36 1.14
N VAL A 369 22.87 -26.29 0.02
CA VAL A 369 23.42 -25.03 -0.53
C VAL A 369 22.51 -24.39 -1.57
N ALA A 370 21.72 -25.20 -2.27
CA ALA A 370 20.91 -24.71 -3.38
C ALA A 370 19.74 -25.64 -3.68
N PHE A 371 18.82 -25.16 -4.51
CA PHE A 371 17.69 -25.90 -5.03
C PHE A 371 17.72 -25.87 -6.56
N ASN A 372 17.53 -27.02 -7.19
CA ASN A 372 17.32 -27.13 -8.62
C ASN A 372 15.80 -27.08 -8.89
N VAL A 373 15.34 -26.01 -9.56
CA VAL A 373 13.95 -25.86 -10.01
C VAL A 373 13.81 -26.48 -11.39
N TYR A 374 12.89 -27.42 -11.52
CA TYR A 374 12.55 -28.13 -12.76
C TYR A 374 11.21 -27.67 -13.31
N ARG A 375 11.11 -27.58 -14.62
CA ARG A 375 9.88 -27.21 -15.34
C ARG A 375 9.60 -28.16 -16.50
N ARG A 376 8.33 -28.45 -16.75
CA ARG A 376 7.83 -28.90 -18.06
C ARG A 376 6.66 -28.06 -18.52
N ILE A 377 6.38 -28.10 -19.82
CA ILE A 377 5.17 -27.56 -20.44
C ILE A 377 4.24 -28.75 -20.72
N ASP A 378 2.96 -28.66 -20.34
CA ASP A 378 1.95 -29.70 -20.55
C ASP A 378 2.46 -31.14 -20.25
N THR A 379 2.62 -31.97 -21.29
CA THR A 379 3.09 -33.36 -21.23
C THR A 379 4.52 -33.54 -21.78
N GLU A 380 5.29 -32.47 -21.93
CA GLU A 380 6.68 -32.53 -22.37
C GLU A 380 7.62 -33.12 -21.32
N THR A 381 8.85 -33.43 -21.72
CA THR A 381 9.90 -33.88 -20.78
C THR A 381 10.24 -32.76 -19.80
N GLN A 382 10.38 -33.12 -18.52
CA GLN A 382 10.83 -32.19 -17.48
C GLN A 382 12.32 -31.90 -17.61
N ASN A 383 12.67 -30.61 -17.58
CA ASN A 383 14.04 -30.11 -17.70
C ASN A 383 14.39 -29.26 -16.47
N LEU A 384 15.68 -29.20 -16.14
CA LEU A 384 16.20 -28.22 -15.18
C LEU A 384 16.00 -26.82 -15.77
N LEU A 385 15.34 -25.93 -15.02
CA LEU A 385 15.11 -24.54 -15.42
C LEU A 385 16.20 -23.62 -14.85
N ARG A 386 16.33 -23.60 -13.52
CA ARG A 386 17.27 -22.75 -12.78
C ARG A 386 17.73 -23.44 -11.50
N LYS A 387 18.87 -23.02 -10.99
CA LYS A 387 19.25 -23.25 -9.59
C LYS A 387 18.97 -21.97 -8.81
N VAL A 388 18.59 -22.06 -7.53
CA VAL A 388 18.46 -20.91 -6.61
C VAL A 388 19.01 -21.26 -5.24
N THR A 389 19.39 -20.27 -4.43
CA THR A 389 19.80 -20.47 -3.03
C THR A 389 18.67 -20.22 -2.03
N SER A 390 17.61 -19.52 -2.46
CA SER A 390 16.38 -19.24 -1.73
C SER A 390 15.36 -20.37 -1.85
N THR A 391 14.39 -20.40 -0.94
CA THR A 391 13.18 -21.26 -0.98
C THR A 391 12.03 -20.66 -1.80
N VAL A 392 12.32 -19.58 -2.54
CA VAL A 392 11.40 -18.85 -3.43
C VAL A 392 12.06 -18.68 -4.79
N PHE A 393 11.28 -18.75 -5.86
CA PHE A 393 11.76 -18.55 -7.24
C PHE A 393 10.70 -17.86 -8.12
N THR A 394 11.16 -17.00 -9.03
CA THR A 394 10.29 -16.29 -9.98
C THR A 394 10.56 -16.76 -11.41
N ASP A 395 9.63 -17.49 -12.00
CA ASP A 395 9.65 -17.82 -13.43
C ASP A 395 9.05 -16.67 -14.25
N ALA A 396 9.91 -15.73 -14.65
CA ALA A 396 9.57 -14.64 -15.57
C ALA A 396 9.59 -15.07 -17.05
N THR A 397 9.78 -16.36 -17.36
CA THR A 397 9.90 -16.88 -18.74
C THR A 397 8.61 -17.56 -19.23
N VAL A 398 7.52 -17.40 -18.48
CA VAL A 398 6.21 -17.98 -18.79
C VAL A 398 5.47 -17.20 -19.88
N SER A 399 4.49 -17.85 -20.52
CA SER A 399 3.61 -17.28 -21.53
C SER A 399 2.15 -17.61 -21.23
N LEU A 400 1.25 -16.67 -21.58
CA LEU A 400 -0.20 -16.84 -21.42
C LEU A 400 -0.76 -18.10 -22.06
N GLY A 401 -1.76 -18.69 -21.39
CA GLY A 401 -2.53 -19.83 -21.89
C GLY A 401 -1.80 -21.16 -21.86
N ILE A 402 -0.56 -21.18 -21.34
CA ILE A 402 0.27 -22.38 -21.21
C ILE A 402 0.18 -22.93 -19.79
N THR A 403 0.09 -24.25 -19.65
CA THR A 403 0.23 -24.92 -18.35
C THR A 403 1.68 -25.31 -18.12
N TYR A 404 2.28 -24.75 -17.07
CA TYR A 404 3.62 -25.09 -16.62
C TYR A 404 3.54 -25.97 -15.38
N CYS A 405 4.29 -27.07 -15.36
CA CYS A 405 4.42 -27.92 -14.20
C CYS A 405 5.82 -27.82 -13.60
N TYR A 406 5.89 -27.66 -12.29
CA TYR A 406 7.13 -27.43 -11.55
C TYR A 406 7.41 -28.52 -10.52
N ARG A 407 8.69 -28.81 -10.30
CA ARG A 407 9.23 -29.57 -9.16
C ARG A 407 10.53 -28.92 -8.71
N VAL A 408 10.98 -29.23 -7.50
CA VAL A 408 12.26 -28.77 -6.98
C VAL A 408 13.01 -29.92 -6.31
N SER A 409 14.32 -30.00 -6.45
CA SER A 409 15.23 -30.82 -5.62
C SER A 409 16.18 -29.91 -4.84
N ALA A 410 16.72 -30.40 -3.74
CA ALA A 410 17.77 -29.76 -2.96
C ALA A 410 19.14 -30.34 -3.33
N LEU A 411 20.18 -29.51 -3.29
CA LEU A 411 21.59 -29.89 -3.44
C LEU A 411 22.35 -29.55 -2.16
N ASP A 412 23.19 -30.47 -1.70
CA ASP A 412 24.18 -30.23 -0.64
C ASP A 412 25.45 -29.54 -1.16
N ALA A 413 26.38 -29.24 -0.24
CA ALA A 413 27.66 -28.63 -0.58
C ALA A 413 28.57 -29.54 -1.44
N SER A 414 28.50 -30.86 -1.29
CA SER A 414 29.28 -31.84 -2.05
C SER A 414 28.70 -32.15 -3.45
N GLY A 415 27.51 -31.62 -3.77
CA GLY A 415 26.83 -31.78 -5.04
C GLY A 415 25.89 -32.99 -5.12
N ASN A 416 25.53 -33.62 -4.00
CA ASN A 416 24.50 -34.67 -3.98
C ASN A 416 23.12 -34.03 -4.09
N GLU A 417 22.27 -34.60 -4.95
CA GLU A 417 20.94 -34.08 -5.27
C GLU A 417 19.84 -34.97 -4.68
N SER A 418 18.84 -34.35 -4.06
CA SER A 418 17.68 -35.03 -3.45
C SER A 418 16.77 -35.69 -4.50
N SER A 419 15.75 -36.41 -4.02
CA SER A 419 14.58 -36.69 -4.86
C SER A 419 13.84 -35.39 -5.21
N LEU A 420 13.00 -35.43 -6.26
CA LEU A 420 12.21 -34.28 -6.72
C LEU A 420 10.92 -34.17 -5.90
N SER A 421 10.60 -32.96 -5.47
CA SER A 421 9.37 -32.60 -4.75
C SER A 421 8.10 -33.14 -5.42
N ALA A 422 7.00 -33.07 -4.66
CA ALA A 422 5.65 -33.05 -5.21
C ALA A 422 5.56 -32.02 -6.35
N GLU A 423 4.73 -32.33 -7.34
CA GLU A 423 4.59 -31.54 -8.56
C GLU A 423 3.33 -30.68 -8.50
N ILE A 424 3.47 -29.41 -8.88
CA ILE A 424 2.34 -28.53 -9.14
C ILE A 424 2.25 -28.24 -10.64
N CYS A 425 1.05 -28.02 -11.15
CA CYS A 425 0.79 -27.60 -12.53
C CYS A 425 -0.16 -26.40 -12.52
N LEU A 426 0.22 -25.33 -13.22
CA LEU A 426 -0.43 -24.03 -13.15
C LEU A 426 -0.70 -23.49 -14.55
N LEU A 427 -1.92 -23.06 -14.83
CA LEU A 427 -2.28 -22.36 -16.07
C LEU A 427 -1.97 -20.87 -15.90
N VAL A 428 -1.13 -20.32 -16.77
CA VAL A 428 -0.77 -18.89 -16.76
C VAL A 428 -1.86 -18.09 -17.46
N SER A 429 -2.49 -17.15 -16.74
CA SER A 429 -3.61 -16.35 -17.24
C SER A 429 -3.59 -14.91 -16.72
N ASP A 430 -4.24 -13.99 -17.45
CA ASP A 430 -4.41 -12.58 -17.05
C ASP A 430 -5.39 -12.37 -15.90
N GLN A 431 -6.11 -13.41 -15.50
CA GLN A 431 -6.79 -13.44 -14.22
C GLN A 431 -5.80 -14.01 -13.21
N GLY A 432 -5.25 -13.14 -12.35
CA GLY A 432 -4.65 -13.59 -11.10
C GLY A 432 -5.66 -14.49 -10.38
N VAL A 433 -5.20 -15.60 -9.81
CA VAL A 433 -6.06 -16.73 -9.40
C VAL A 433 -7.26 -16.24 -8.60
N GLY A 434 -8.43 -16.26 -9.26
CA GLY A 434 -9.66 -15.76 -8.68
C GLY A 434 -10.09 -16.62 -7.50
N ASN A 435 -10.44 -15.94 -6.41
CA ASN A 435 -11.24 -16.47 -5.30
C ASN A 435 -12.33 -17.45 -5.82
N PRO A 436 -12.34 -18.74 -5.41
CA PRO A 436 -13.42 -19.66 -5.73
C PRO A 436 -14.67 -19.32 -4.91
N SER A 437 -15.38 -18.26 -5.31
CA SER A 437 -16.56 -17.80 -4.61
C SER A 437 -17.76 -18.75 -4.77
N THR A 438 -18.24 -19.25 -3.63
CA THR A 438 -19.59 -19.78 -3.36
C THR A 438 -20.08 -21.02 -4.15
N GLY A 439 -20.30 -22.14 -3.43
CA GLY A 439 -21.18 -23.19 -3.95
C GLY A 439 -21.14 -24.58 -3.32
N GLY A 440 -21.50 -24.74 -2.04
CA GLY A 440 -21.97 -26.03 -1.52
C GLY A 440 -21.40 -26.46 -0.16
N ASP A 441 -22.28 -27.00 0.70
CA ASP A 441 -21.91 -27.67 1.96
C ASP A 441 -20.91 -28.82 1.72
N GLY A 442 -19.75 -28.76 2.36
CA GLY A 442 -18.81 -29.88 2.39
C GLY A 442 -17.38 -29.46 2.72
N ALA A 443 -17.03 -29.55 4.01
CA ALA A 443 -15.67 -29.58 4.58
C ALA A 443 -14.56 -28.87 3.78
N VAL A 444 -14.23 -27.63 4.20
CA VAL A 444 -13.02 -26.92 3.75
C VAL A 444 -11.79 -27.82 3.99
N ALA A 445 -10.94 -27.94 2.97
CA ALA A 445 -9.73 -28.76 3.06
C ALA A 445 -8.68 -28.07 3.98
N PRO A 446 -7.79 -28.84 4.64
CA PRO A 446 -6.64 -28.27 5.34
C PRO A 446 -5.69 -27.54 4.35
N LEU A 447 -4.76 -26.72 4.85
CA LEU A 447 -3.65 -26.11 4.10
C LEU A 447 -3.19 -26.97 2.92
N ALA A 448 -3.07 -26.33 1.75
CA ALA A 448 -2.28 -26.86 0.66
C ALA A 448 -0.79 -26.92 1.09
N GLY A 449 -0.35 -28.07 1.59
CA GLY A 449 1.07 -28.33 1.89
C GLY A 449 1.34 -29.38 2.97
N LEU A 450 0.69 -29.29 4.14
CA LEU A 450 1.04 -30.13 5.30
C LEU A 450 0.39 -31.53 5.23
N SER A 451 1.22 -32.56 5.22
CA SER A 451 0.87 -33.99 5.33
C SER A 451 0.61 -34.37 6.79
N ILE A 452 -0.55 -33.98 7.29
CA ILE A 452 -0.96 -34.24 8.68
C ILE A 452 -1.23 -35.76 8.83
N PRO A 453 -0.54 -36.48 9.74
CA PRO A 453 -0.80 -37.90 9.96
C PRO A 453 -2.22 -38.13 10.52
N ASP A 454 -2.74 -39.36 10.37
CA ASP A 454 -4.03 -39.77 10.95
C ASP A 454 -3.92 -39.84 12.48
N ILE A 455 -4.20 -38.69 13.12
CA ILE A 455 -4.10 -38.50 14.56
C ILE A 455 -5.08 -39.40 15.32
N ASP A 456 -6.26 -39.67 14.75
CA ASP A 456 -7.27 -40.50 15.42
C ASP A 456 -6.87 -41.98 15.43
N ALA A 457 -6.15 -42.45 14.40
CA ALA A 457 -5.59 -43.81 14.35
C ALA A 457 -4.28 -44.01 15.14
N MET A 458 -3.66 -42.93 15.66
CA MET A 458 -2.38 -42.99 16.38
C MET A 458 -2.54 -43.23 17.90
N ASP A 459 -2.18 -44.42 18.38
CA ASP A 459 -1.98 -44.69 19.82
C ASP A 459 -0.56 -44.25 20.27
N CYS A 460 -0.44 -43.05 20.84
CA CYS A 460 0.81 -42.57 21.44
C CYS A 460 1.10 -43.28 22.77
N THR A 461 1.83 -44.40 22.72
CA THR A 461 2.16 -45.22 23.91
C THR A 461 3.45 -44.81 24.64
N GLN A 462 4.20 -43.84 24.11
CA GLN A 462 5.40 -43.31 24.77
C GLN A 462 4.99 -42.14 25.66
N GLU A 463 5.12 -42.22 26.99
CA GLU A 463 4.99 -41.02 27.83
C GLU A 463 6.22 -40.13 27.68
N LEU A 464 6.01 -38.86 27.33
CA LEU A 464 7.02 -37.84 27.52
C LEU A 464 7.03 -37.46 28.99
N SER A 465 8.21 -37.45 29.62
CA SER A 465 8.38 -37.04 31.03
C SER A 465 8.17 -35.53 31.17
N ALA A 466 6.92 -35.09 31.12
CA ALA A 466 6.50 -33.72 31.32
C ALA A 466 6.65 -33.28 32.79
N GLY A 467 6.37 -32.01 33.08
CA GLY A 467 6.67 -31.30 34.31
C GLY A 467 7.58 -30.10 34.05
N ILE A 468 8.27 -29.62 35.10
CA ILE A 468 9.24 -28.53 34.97
C ILE A 468 10.53 -29.07 34.32
N LEU A 469 10.80 -28.65 33.08
CA LEU A 469 12.06 -28.91 32.40
C LEU A 469 13.11 -27.89 32.86
N THR A 470 14.24 -28.39 33.37
CA THR A 470 15.38 -27.59 33.87
C THR A 470 16.62 -27.69 32.97
N GLU A 471 16.56 -28.51 31.91
CA GLU A 471 17.66 -28.76 30.97
C GLU A 471 17.13 -28.79 29.54
N ASN A 472 17.96 -28.38 28.57
CA ASN A 472 17.59 -28.36 27.16
C ASN A 472 17.15 -29.74 26.68
N THR A 473 15.96 -29.81 26.09
CA THR A 473 15.29 -31.07 25.76
C THR A 473 15.02 -31.14 24.26
N LEU A 474 15.47 -32.21 23.61
CA LEU A 474 15.15 -32.54 22.23
C LEU A 474 14.15 -33.70 22.21
N VAL A 475 12.96 -33.45 21.67
CA VAL A 475 11.99 -34.52 21.34
C VAL A 475 12.19 -34.89 19.88
N THR A 476 12.56 -36.15 19.65
CA THR A 476 12.74 -36.74 18.31
C THR A 476 11.40 -37.14 17.70
N ALA A 477 11.36 -37.39 16.39
CA ALA A 477 10.19 -37.91 15.69
C ALA A 477 9.57 -39.13 16.41
N GLY A 478 8.25 -39.10 16.61
CA GLY A 478 7.54 -40.10 17.41
C GLY A 478 6.18 -39.61 17.92
N CYS A 479 5.37 -40.53 18.46
CA CYS A 479 4.04 -40.26 19.02
C CYS A 479 4.12 -40.36 20.55
N TYR A 480 3.99 -39.23 21.24
CA TYR A 480 4.12 -39.12 22.69
C TYR A 480 2.82 -38.70 23.38
N SER A 481 2.54 -39.31 24.52
CA SER A 481 1.51 -38.87 25.46
C SER A 481 2.10 -37.87 26.45
N VAL A 482 1.39 -36.78 26.71
CA VAL A 482 1.73 -35.72 27.65
C VAL A 482 0.63 -35.62 28.70
N THR A 483 0.92 -36.10 29.92
CA THR A 483 -0.08 -36.29 31.00
C THR A 483 -0.10 -35.17 32.05
N GLN A 484 0.81 -34.20 31.94
CA GLN A 484 0.90 -33.00 32.77
C GLN A 484 1.58 -31.87 31.99
N ASP A 485 1.51 -30.63 32.48
CA ASP A 485 2.10 -29.46 31.84
C ASP A 485 3.60 -29.62 31.56
N ILE A 486 4.05 -29.08 30.44
CA ILE A 486 5.47 -28.92 30.12
C ILE A 486 5.84 -27.48 30.43
N GLU A 487 6.50 -27.23 31.56
CA GLU A 487 6.93 -25.90 31.99
C GLU A 487 8.43 -25.72 31.77
N LEU A 488 8.82 -24.74 30.96
CA LEU A 488 10.22 -24.46 30.66
C LEU A 488 10.79 -23.47 31.68
N SER A 489 11.82 -23.89 32.42
CA SER A 489 12.59 -23.02 33.31
C SER A 489 13.35 -21.95 32.53
N GLU A 490 13.81 -20.90 33.21
CA GLU A 490 14.57 -19.81 32.59
C GLU A 490 15.76 -20.34 31.76
N PHE A 491 15.92 -19.83 30.53
CA PHE A 491 16.94 -20.22 29.55
C PHE A 491 16.87 -21.67 29.01
N VAL A 492 15.85 -22.46 29.35
CA VAL A 492 15.68 -23.82 28.82
C VAL A 492 15.07 -23.79 27.42
N ASN A 493 15.68 -24.51 26.49
CA ASN A 493 15.13 -24.74 25.15
C ASN A 493 14.48 -26.13 25.02
N LEU A 494 13.26 -26.16 24.48
CA LEU A 494 12.58 -27.36 24.02
C LEU A 494 12.56 -27.37 22.49
N THR A 495 13.25 -28.33 21.89
CA THR A 495 13.22 -28.55 20.43
C THR A 495 12.32 -29.74 20.12
N LEU A 496 11.34 -29.54 19.23
CA LEU A 496 10.51 -30.60 18.65
C LEU A 496 10.95 -30.83 17.20
N ALA A 497 11.46 -32.02 16.90
CA ALA A 497 11.89 -32.40 15.56
C ALA A 497 10.70 -32.70 14.63
N ALA A 498 10.91 -32.61 13.31
CA ALA A 498 9.94 -33.03 12.31
C ALA A 498 9.40 -34.45 12.56
N GLY A 499 8.09 -34.64 12.39
CA GLY A 499 7.39 -35.89 12.67
C GLY A 499 7.12 -36.15 14.16
N THR A 500 7.34 -35.18 15.04
CA THR A 500 6.91 -35.27 16.46
C THR A 500 5.40 -35.04 16.56
N VAL A 501 4.69 -35.98 17.17
CA VAL A 501 3.27 -35.86 17.54
C VAL A 501 3.17 -35.89 19.06
N LEU A 502 2.68 -34.80 19.67
CA LEU A 502 2.39 -34.71 21.09
C LEU A 502 0.87 -34.76 21.30
N LYS A 503 0.39 -35.79 21.99
CA LYS A 503 -0.99 -35.94 22.46
C LYS A 503 -1.12 -35.55 23.92
N PHE A 504 -1.86 -34.49 24.18
CA PHE A 504 -2.05 -33.87 25.48
C PHE A 504 -3.30 -34.40 26.20
N ASP A 505 -3.18 -34.63 27.50
CA ASP A 505 -4.32 -34.90 28.39
C ASP A 505 -5.15 -33.62 28.66
N PRO A 506 -6.43 -33.76 29.08
CA PRO A 506 -7.30 -32.64 29.41
C PRO A 506 -6.67 -31.60 30.34
N ALA A 507 -6.76 -30.34 29.92
CA ALA A 507 -6.20 -29.16 30.60
C ALA A 507 -4.66 -29.12 30.74
N THR A 508 -3.90 -29.94 30.00
CA THR A 508 -2.43 -29.86 29.94
C THR A 508 -1.95 -28.90 28.83
N GLN A 509 -0.79 -28.25 29.01
CA GLN A 509 -0.28 -27.19 28.12
C GLN A 509 1.26 -27.17 28.04
N ILE A 510 1.82 -26.38 27.11
CA ILE A 510 3.24 -25.99 27.13
C ILE A 510 3.35 -24.53 27.61
N LEU A 511 4.09 -24.32 28.69
CA LEU A 511 4.41 -23.02 29.29
C LEU A 511 5.87 -22.66 28.98
N ILE A 512 6.09 -21.68 28.09
CA ILE A 512 7.41 -21.14 27.77
C ILE A 512 7.65 -19.90 28.64
N GLY A 513 8.36 -20.08 29.75
CA GLY A 513 8.67 -19.00 30.70
C GLY A 513 9.74 -18.01 30.21
N THR A 514 10.06 -17.02 31.04
CA THR A 514 11.04 -15.96 30.74
C THR A 514 12.35 -16.54 30.19
N ASN A 515 12.87 -15.97 29.10
CA ASN A 515 14.09 -16.40 28.40
C ASN A 515 14.17 -17.87 27.93
N ALA A 516 13.21 -18.74 28.27
CA ALA A 516 13.09 -20.09 27.72
C ALA A 516 12.71 -20.06 26.24
N SER A 517 12.83 -21.17 25.52
CA SER A 517 12.37 -21.22 24.13
C SER A 517 11.71 -22.53 23.71
N LEU A 518 10.76 -22.41 22.77
CA LEU A 518 10.21 -23.53 22.02
C LEU A 518 10.64 -23.40 20.55
N THR A 519 11.40 -24.39 20.08
CA THR A 519 11.73 -24.56 18.66
C THR A 519 10.93 -25.75 18.11
N SER A 520 9.75 -25.48 17.57
CA SER A 520 8.96 -26.45 16.81
C SER A 520 9.29 -26.30 15.33
N ASN A 521 10.08 -27.22 14.77
CA ASN A 521 10.58 -27.13 13.39
C ASN A 521 10.27 -28.42 12.61
N GLY A 522 9.03 -28.48 12.10
CA GLY A 522 8.57 -29.58 11.25
C GLY A 522 9.01 -29.47 9.79
N SER A 523 8.62 -30.46 8.98
CA SER A 523 8.51 -30.31 7.52
C SER A 523 7.05 -30.45 7.08
N PRO A 524 6.71 -30.08 5.85
CA PRO A 524 5.41 -30.40 5.26
C PRO A 524 5.03 -31.88 5.26
N GLU A 525 5.94 -32.80 4.95
CA GLU A 525 5.73 -34.26 4.92
C GLU A 525 5.68 -34.85 6.34
N SER A 526 6.28 -34.16 7.29
CA SER A 526 6.43 -34.58 8.68
C SER A 526 6.28 -33.36 9.60
N PRO A 527 5.06 -32.80 9.69
CA PRO A 527 4.82 -31.65 10.54
C PRO A 527 5.01 -32.03 12.01
N VAL A 528 5.34 -31.06 12.84
CA VAL A 528 5.14 -31.23 14.29
C VAL A 528 3.65 -31.10 14.54
N VAL A 529 3.02 -32.06 15.22
CA VAL A 529 1.59 -32.01 15.54
C VAL A 529 1.40 -31.94 17.05
N LEU A 530 0.72 -30.89 17.51
CA LEU A 530 0.37 -30.64 18.89
C LEU A 530 -1.15 -30.73 19.02
N THR A 531 -1.63 -31.72 19.78
CA THR A 531 -3.04 -32.11 19.72
C THR A 531 -3.54 -32.77 21.00
N GLY A 532 -4.85 -32.76 21.27
CA GLY A 532 -5.40 -33.49 22.41
C GLY A 532 -5.49 -35.00 22.17
N HIS A 533 -5.57 -35.79 23.23
CA HIS A 533 -6.02 -37.20 23.13
C HIS A 533 -7.46 -37.33 22.61
N GLN A 534 -8.27 -36.27 22.79
CA GLN A 534 -9.63 -36.18 22.25
C GLN A 534 -9.65 -35.20 21.06
N SER A 535 -10.24 -35.64 19.95
CA SER A 535 -10.45 -34.80 18.76
C SER A 535 -11.66 -33.89 18.91
N THR A 536 -11.63 -33.08 19.98
CA THR A 536 -12.68 -32.11 20.35
C THR A 536 -12.02 -30.77 20.67
N PRO A 537 -12.52 -29.63 20.16
CA PRO A 537 -11.99 -28.31 20.51
C PRO A 537 -11.89 -28.12 22.03
N GLY A 538 -10.74 -27.65 22.51
CA GLY A 538 -10.48 -27.46 23.95
C GLY A 538 -10.05 -28.72 24.71
N ALA A 539 -9.65 -29.79 24.02
CA ALA A 539 -9.12 -31.01 24.63
C ALA A 539 -7.80 -30.80 25.40
N TRP A 540 -7.05 -29.72 25.11
CA TRP A 540 -5.82 -29.36 25.85
C TRP A 540 -5.63 -27.83 25.87
N GLY A 541 -4.75 -27.32 26.74
CA GLY A 541 -4.61 -25.89 27.02
C GLY A 541 -3.93 -25.07 25.92
N GLY A 542 -3.04 -25.67 25.12
CA GLY A 542 -2.33 -24.97 24.03
C GLY A 542 -0.89 -24.59 24.35
N LEU A 543 -0.36 -23.64 23.58
CA LEU A 543 0.96 -23.05 23.74
C LEU A 543 0.87 -21.69 24.43
N VAL A 544 1.68 -21.45 25.46
CA VAL A 544 1.71 -20.18 26.19
C VAL A 544 3.13 -19.65 26.27
N PHE A 545 3.45 -18.64 25.47
CA PHE A 545 4.70 -17.88 25.56
C PHE A 545 4.53 -16.74 26.55
N ASN A 546 5.35 -16.69 27.60
CA ASN A 546 5.20 -15.73 28.70
C ASN A 546 6.52 -15.01 28.96
N ARG A 547 6.63 -13.76 28.49
CA ARG A 547 7.79 -12.87 28.66
C ARG A 547 9.11 -13.45 28.16
N THR A 548 9.08 -14.18 27.05
CA THR A 548 10.26 -14.80 26.45
C THR A 548 10.77 -14.04 25.23
N ASN A 549 11.82 -13.24 25.41
CA ASN A 549 12.52 -12.54 24.33
C ASN A 549 13.60 -13.41 23.65
N ASN A 550 13.43 -14.73 23.61
CA ASN A 550 14.43 -15.64 23.07
C ASN A 550 14.28 -15.82 21.53
N PRO A 551 15.31 -15.54 20.71
CA PRO A 551 15.24 -15.68 19.25
C PRO A 551 15.11 -17.13 18.74
N ALA A 552 15.25 -18.14 19.61
CA ALA A 552 14.96 -19.53 19.27
C ALA A 552 13.46 -19.90 19.32
N ASN A 553 12.58 -18.96 19.69
CA ASN A 553 11.13 -19.15 19.62
C ASN A 553 10.65 -19.24 18.16
N LEU A 554 10.40 -20.47 17.71
CA LEU A 554 10.06 -20.79 16.33
C LEU A 554 8.91 -21.79 16.29
N ILE A 555 7.90 -21.49 15.47
CA ILE A 555 6.82 -22.41 15.10
C ILE A 555 6.82 -22.53 13.58
N ARG A 556 7.44 -23.58 13.04
CA ARG A 556 7.54 -23.82 11.59
C ARG A 556 6.93 -25.17 11.21
N ASN A 557 6.14 -25.21 10.14
CA ASN A 557 5.46 -26.42 9.64
C ASN A 557 4.79 -27.22 10.79
N THR A 558 4.12 -26.50 11.69
CA THR A 558 3.54 -27.05 12.91
C THR A 558 2.02 -27.02 12.82
N VAL A 559 1.36 -28.08 13.25
CA VAL A 559 -0.10 -28.18 13.36
C VAL A 559 -0.48 -28.09 14.83
N VAL A 560 -1.19 -27.03 15.21
CA VAL A 560 -1.78 -26.87 16.54
C VAL A 560 -3.29 -27.05 16.42
N GLN A 561 -3.82 -28.13 17.00
CA GLN A 561 -5.25 -28.44 16.89
C GLN A 561 -5.89 -28.99 18.16
N TYR A 562 -7.19 -28.78 18.32
CA TYR A 562 -7.99 -29.18 19.49
C TYR A 562 -7.55 -28.54 20.83
N ALA A 563 -6.82 -27.43 20.79
CA ALA A 563 -6.40 -26.63 21.94
C ALA A 563 -7.48 -25.62 22.40
N GLY A 564 -7.14 -24.76 23.37
CA GLY A 564 -8.04 -23.75 23.97
C GLY A 564 -8.83 -24.25 25.19
N GLY A 565 -8.38 -25.35 25.80
CA GLY A 565 -8.94 -25.91 27.03
C GLY A 565 -8.45 -25.21 28.28
N GLY A 566 -8.92 -25.64 29.45
CA GLY A 566 -8.39 -25.18 30.75
C GLY A 566 -8.62 -23.70 31.12
N GLY A 567 -9.25 -22.91 30.25
CA GLY A 567 -9.42 -21.47 30.40
C GLY A 567 -8.47 -20.61 29.55
N ALA A 568 -7.70 -21.21 28.63
CA ALA A 568 -6.86 -20.47 27.70
C ALA A 568 -7.68 -19.67 26.68
N GLU A 569 -7.26 -18.43 26.41
CA GLU A 569 -7.94 -17.52 25.48
C GLU A 569 -7.78 -17.94 24.02
N GLY A 570 -6.67 -18.60 23.66
CA GLY A 570 -6.47 -19.19 22.35
C GLY A 570 -5.49 -20.36 22.32
N ALA A 571 -5.34 -20.98 21.14
CA ALA A 571 -4.48 -22.15 20.94
C ALA A 571 -2.99 -21.84 21.09
N ILE A 572 -2.58 -20.65 20.67
CA ILE A 572 -1.24 -20.09 20.88
C ILE A 572 -1.43 -18.70 21.51
N THR A 573 -0.98 -18.54 22.75
CA THR A 573 -1.08 -17.28 23.51
C THR A 573 0.31 -16.70 23.76
N VAL A 574 0.50 -15.41 23.46
CA VAL A 574 1.80 -14.72 23.49
C VAL A 574 1.73 -13.52 24.44
N PHE A 575 1.96 -13.77 25.73
CA PHE A 575 1.98 -12.73 26.76
C PHE A 575 3.32 -11.98 26.78
N SER A 576 3.24 -10.66 26.68
CA SER A 576 4.35 -9.71 26.85
C SER A 576 3.94 -8.59 27.82
N ALA A 577 4.85 -7.68 28.15
CA ALA A 577 4.54 -6.45 28.87
C ALA A 577 5.53 -5.33 28.53
N ASP A 578 5.20 -4.09 28.90
CA ASP A 578 6.10 -2.95 28.73
C ASP A 578 7.38 -3.11 29.57
N GLY A 579 8.47 -3.50 28.89
CA GLY A 579 9.76 -3.86 29.47
C GLY A 579 10.10 -5.35 29.33
N ASP A 580 9.11 -6.23 29.48
CA ASP A 580 9.24 -7.69 29.36
C ASP A 580 8.71 -8.17 28.00
N LYS A 581 9.52 -8.00 26.96
CA LYS A 581 9.16 -8.36 25.60
C LYS A 581 9.06 -9.88 25.40
N THR A 582 8.16 -10.29 24.50
CA THR A 582 8.10 -11.67 24.00
C THR A 582 8.42 -11.68 22.52
N ARG A 583 9.17 -12.67 22.05
CA ARG A 583 9.62 -12.78 20.66
C ARG A 583 9.11 -14.08 20.08
N ILE A 584 8.57 -14.04 18.87
CA ILE A 584 8.06 -15.22 18.18
C ILE A 584 8.29 -15.10 16.67
N ARG A 585 8.62 -16.23 16.05
CA ARG A 585 8.63 -16.43 14.59
C ARG A 585 7.72 -17.61 14.26
N MET A 586 6.79 -17.43 13.32
CA MET A 586 5.81 -18.45 12.97
C MET A 586 5.64 -18.55 11.45
N GLU A 587 5.87 -19.72 10.88
CA GLU A 587 5.98 -19.90 9.43
C GLU A 587 5.28 -21.19 8.96
N ASN A 588 4.56 -21.12 7.85
CA ASN A 588 4.00 -22.28 7.15
C ASN A 588 3.20 -23.24 8.05
N SER A 589 2.52 -22.71 9.08
CA SER A 589 1.91 -23.49 10.16
C SER A 589 0.38 -23.42 10.17
N LEU A 590 -0.25 -24.48 10.69
CA LEU A 590 -1.69 -24.66 10.77
C LEU A 590 -2.18 -24.49 12.20
N VAL A 591 -3.15 -23.63 12.42
CA VAL A 591 -3.86 -23.53 13.70
C VAL A 591 -5.34 -23.76 13.48
N ARG A 592 -5.88 -24.88 13.95
CA ARG A 592 -7.27 -25.26 13.64
C ARG A 592 -8.05 -26.04 14.70
N ARG A 593 -9.38 -26.01 14.61
CA ARG A 593 -10.29 -26.81 15.47
C ARG A 593 -10.09 -26.55 16.96
N ASN A 594 -9.68 -25.34 17.32
CA ASN A 594 -9.45 -24.90 18.69
C ASN A 594 -10.71 -24.21 19.24
N ALA A 595 -10.93 -24.28 20.56
CA ALA A 595 -12.22 -23.88 21.16
C ALA A 595 -12.52 -22.38 21.12
N ASN A 596 -11.48 -21.55 21.06
CA ASN A 596 -11.55 -20.09 21.13
C ASN A 596 -10.80 -19.49 19.92
N TYR A 597 -9.95 -18.50 20.14
CA TYR A 597 -9.07 -17.97 19.08
C TYR A 597 -8.01 -19.01 18.70
N GLY A 598 -7.57 -19.00 17.44
CA GLY A 598 -6.32 -19.68 17.05
C GLY A 598 -5.11 -19.02 17.71
N LEU A 599 -5.00 -17.70 17.60
CA LEU A 599 -3.87 -16.91 18.12
C LEU A 599 -4.34 -15.79 19.05
N VAL A 600 -3.65 -15.56 20.16
CA VAL A 600 -3.93 -14.43 21.08
C VAL A 600 -2.62 -13.75 21.49
N PHE A 601 -2.47 -12.49 21.09
CA PHE A 601 -1.30 -11.65 21.36
C PHE A 601 -1.80 -10.41 22.12
N PRO A 602 -2.15 -10.53 23.42
CA PRO A 602 -3.04 -9.59 24.11
C PRO A 602 -2.29 -8.40 24.71
N SER A 603 -1.01 -8.22 24.40
CA SER A 603 -0.13 -7.27 25.09
C SER A 603 0.91 -6.66 24.18
N ARG A 604 1.30 -5.42 24.52
CA ARG A 604 2.36 -4.68 23.84
C ARG A 604 3.73 -5.27 24.10
N GLY A 605 4.67 -4.99 23.19
CA GLY A 605 6.06 -5.44 23.30
C GLY A 605 6.30 -6.85 22.76
N THR A 606 5.36 -7.44 22.04
CA THR A 606 5.65 -8.62 21.22
C THR A 606 6.53 -8.22 20.02
N ILE A 607 7.55 -9.02 19.72
CA ILE A 607 8.45 -8.86 18.59
C ILE A 607 8.19 -10.00 17.62
N VAL A 608 7.86 -9.65 16.38
CA VAL A 608 7.61 -10.58 15.28
C VAL A 608 8.75 -10.44 14.26
N GLU A 609 9.54 -11.50 14.07
CA GLU A 609 10.69 -11.52 13.14
C GLU A 609 10.46 -12.36 11.88
N GLY A 610 9.22 -12.82 11.69
CA GLY A 610 8.79 -13.62 10.54
C GLY A 610 7.45 -14.26 10.86
N PHE A 611 6.43 -13.89 10.09
CA PHE A 611 5.06 -14.34 10.28
C PHE A 611 4.39 -14.49 8.91
N THR A 612 4.54 -15.65 8.27
CA THR A 612 4.11 -15.84 6.87
C THR A 612 3.78 -17.29 6.54
N GLY A 613 2.89 -17.50 5.56
CA GLY A 613 2.44 -18.81 5.10
C GLY A 613 1.55 -19.56 6.10
N ASN A 614 1.09 -18.90 7.17
CA ASN A 614 0.25 -19.54 8.18
C ASN A 614 -1.22 -19.53 7.75
N LEU A 615 -1.94 -20.63 7.99
CA LEU A 615 -3.40 -20.68 7.90
C LEU A 615 -3.98 -20.91 9.30
N ILE A 616 -4.89 -20.03 9.68
CA ILE A 616 -5.64 -20.10 10.92
C ILE A 616 -7.11 -20.27 10.56
N THR A 617 -7.61 -21.50 10.65
CA THR A 617 -8.90 -21.93 10.06
C THR A 617 -9.62 -22.95 10.95
N GLU A 618 -10.91 -23.22 10.74
CA GLU A 618 -11.72 -24.15 11.55
C GLU A 618 -11.70 -23.86 13.08
N ASN A 619 -11.30 -22.67 13.55
CA ASN A 619 -11.40 -22.25 14.96
C ASN A 619 -12.70 -21.49 15.19
N LYS A 620 -12.99 -21.08 16.44
CA LYS A 620 -14.11 -20.17 16.70
C LYS A 620 -13.84 -18.78 16.13
N PHE A 621 -12.64 -18.25 16.36
CA PHE A 621 -12.13 -17.01 15.79
C PHE A 621 -10.69 -17.24 15.30
N PRO A 622 -10.21 -16.56 14.25
CA PRO A 622 -8.84 -16.72 13.81
C PRO A 622 -7.84 -16.19 14.85
N ALA A 623 -7.84 -14.89 15.12
CA ALA A 623 -6.80 -14.29 15.96
C ALA A 623 -7.23 -13.01 16.67
N SER A 624 -6.58 -12.74 17.81
CA SER A 624 -6.56 -11.45 18.46
C SER A 624 -5.12 -10.91 18.54
N PHE A 625 -4.92 -9.66 18.12
CA PHE A 625 -3.63 -8.98 18.03
C PHE A 625 -3.76 -7.53 18.50
N THR A 626 -2.71 -6.92 19.03
CA THR A 626 -2.72 -5.45 19.20
C THR A 626 -2.50 -4.75 17.84
N TYR A 627 -3.04 -3.54 17.65
CA TYR A 627 -2.94 -2.82 16.36
C TYR A 627 -1.50 -2.65 15.86
N ASP A 628 -0.52 -2.48 16.77
CA ASP A 628 0.89 -2.35 16.44
C ASP A 628 1.54 -3.62 15.86
N LEU A 629 0.81 -4.75 15.83
CA LEU A 629 1.23 -6.00 15.22
C LEU A 629 0.61 -6.24 13.83
N LEU A 630 -0.45 -5.54 13.43
CA LEU A 630 -1.23 -5.85 12.21
C LEU A 630 -0.37 -5.86 10.94
N GLU A 631 0.50 -4.86 10.78
CA GLU A 631 1.46 -4.77 9.66
C GLU A 631 2.33 -6.03 9.51
N PHE A 632 2.73 -6.65 10.63
CA PHE A 632 3.60 -7.82 10.66
C PHE A 632 2.87 -9.16 10.52
N VAL A 633 1.59 -9.24 10.89
CA VAL A 633 0.84 -10.52 10.95
C VAL A 633 -0.17 -10.69 9.83
N THR A 634 -0.74 -9.60 9.30
CA THR A 634 -1.76 -9.69 8.22
C THR A 634 -1.16 -10.11 6.88
N THR A 635 0.01 -9.57 6.52
CA THR A 635 0.62 -9.77 5.21
C THR A 635 1.12 -11.20 5.01
N GLY A 636 0.59 -11.90 4.01
CA GLY A 636 1.05 -13.23 3.62
C GLY A 636 0.61 -14.36 4.56
N ASN A 637 -0.51 -14.20 5.27
CA ASN A 637 -1.17 -15.25 6.07
C ASN A 637 -2.65 -15.34 5.68
N ASP A 638 -3.27 -16.47 5.99
CA ASP A 638 -4.69 -16.71 5.75
C ASP A 638 -5.40 -16.96 7.10
N TYR A 639 -6.51 -16.26 7.31
CA TYR A 639 -7.30 -16.28 8.53
C TYR A 639 -8.75 -16.75 8.26
N THR A 640 -9.02 -17.34 7.10
CA THR A 640 -10.37 -17.68 6.64
C THR A 640 -10.81 -19.10 7.03
N GLY A 641 -12.13 -19.35 7.02
CA GLY A 641 -12.72 -20.67 7.28
C GLY A 641 -12.90 -21.02 8.76
N ASN A 642 -12.90 -20.03 9.64
CA ASN A 642 -13.29 -20.17 11.05
C ASN A 642 -14.83 -20.07 11.21
N GLU A 643 -15.36 -20.34 12.41
CA GLU A 643 -16.79 -20.10 12.70
C GLU A 643 -17.17 -18.63 12.54
N THR A 644 -16.22 -17.72 12.75
CA THR A 644 -16.37 -16.28 12.50
C THR A 644 -15.01 -15.70 12.08
N ASP A 645 -14.86 -15.41 10.79
CA ASP A 645 -13.67 -14.83 10.19
C ASP A 645 -13.58 -13.31 10.49
N VAL A 646 -13.01 -12.98 11.64
CA VAL A 646 -12.74 -11.61 12.11
C VAL A 646 -11.44 -11.55 12.89
N LEU A 647 -10.64 -10.50 12.70
CA LEU A 647 -9.49 -10.20 13.56
C LEU A 647 -9.91 -9.30 14.72
N ASP A 648 -9.53 -9.61 15.96
CA ASP A 648 -9.91 -8.82 17.15
C ASP A 648 -8.72 -7.99 17.68
N THR A 649 -8.87 -6.67 17.76
CA THR A 649 -7.78 -5.76 18.13
C THR A 649 -7.74 -5.28 19.58
N GLY A 650 -8.68 -5.72 20.42
CA GLY A 650 -8.81 -5.22 21.80
C GLY A 650 -9.07 -3.70 21.88
N ARG A 651 -8.83 -3.10 23.05
CA ARG A 651 -8.82 -1.63 23.25
C ARG A 651 -7.41 -1.18 23.60
N ASN A 652 -6.90 -0.16 22.93
CA ASN A 652 -5.53 0.30 23.11
C ASN A 652 -5.38 1.81 22.85
N VAL A 653 -4.62 2.51 23.69
CA VAL A 653 -4.27 3.96 23.57
C VAL A 653 -2.82 4.08 23.11
N PHE A 654 -2.55 4.61 21.92
CA PHE A 654 -1.20 4.64 21.33
C PHE A 654 -0.61 6.06 21.32
N ALA A 655 0.70 6.12 21.46
CA ALA A 655 1.53 7.34 21.33
C ALA A 655 2.61 7.10 20.25
N LYS A 656 2.17 6.50 19.13
CA LYS A 656 2.91 6.31 17.89
C LYS A 656 1.90 6.16 16.75
N ASP A 657 2.36 6.41 15.53
CA ASP A 657 1.56 6.20 14.32
C ASP A 657 1.15 4.73 14.18
N ILE A 658 -0.04 4.52 13.61
CA ILE A 658 -0.64 3.20 13.36
C ILE A 658 -1.06 3.08 11.91
N VAL A 659 -0.62 2.01 11.25
CA VAL A 659 -1.07 1.62 9.92
C VAL A 659 -1.96 0.39 10.04
N ILE A 660 -3.17 0.47 9.49
CA ILE A 660 -4.11 -0.65 9.38
C ILE A 660 -4.10 -1.15 7.94
N PRO A 661 -3.32 -2.21 7.62
CA PRO A 661 -3.40 -2.88 6.34
C PRO A 661 -4.74 -3.61 6.19
N ASN A 662 -5.16 -3.85 4.94
CA ASN A 662 -6.33 -4.68 4.64
C ASN A 662 -5.99 -6.17 4.85
N PRO A 663 -6.63 -6.88 5.81
CA PRO A 663 -6.36 -8.29 6.07
C PRO A 663 -7.25 -9.24 5.24
N GLY A 664 -8.05 -8.71 4.30
CA GLY A 664 -9.03 -9.46 3.51
C GLY A 664 -10.32 -9.82 4.27
N MET A 665 -10.53 -9.27 5.48
CA MET A 665 -11.67 -9.57 6.34
C MET A 665 -11.94 -8.47 7.39
N PRO A 666 -13.09 -8.48 8.09
CA PRO A 666 -13.42 -7.47 9.08
C PRO A 666 -12.52 -7.54 10.31
N ILE A 667 -12.19 -6.37 10.87
CA ILE A 667 -11.50 -6.21 12.14
C ILE A 667 -12.52 -5.77 13.19
N ILE A 668 -12.64 -6.51 14.28
CA ILE A 668 -13.39 -6.10 15.47
C ILE A 668 -12.50 -5.23 16.36
N SER A 669 -12.98 -4.03 16.68
CA SER A 669 -12.28 -3.04 17.50
C SER A 669 -13.02 -2.75 18.80
N ASN A 670 -12.29 -2.51 19.90
CA ASN A 670 -12.85 -1.92 21.12
C ASN A 670 -12.41 -0.44 21.28
N GLY A 671 -12.20 0.25 20.16
CA GLY A 671 -11.82 1.66 20.10
C GLY A 671 -10.34 1.89 19.72
N ILE A 672 -10.09 3.01 19.04
CA ILE A 672 -8.74 3.49 18.67
C ILE A 672 -8.56 4.87 19.27
N ILE A 673 -7.49 5.08 20.04
CA ILE A 673 -7.17 6.38 20.65
C ILE A 673 -5.70 6.65 20.39
N LEU A 674 -5.40 7.71 19.63
CA LEU A 674 -4.05 8.19 19.34
C LEU A 674 -3.82 9.56 20.00
N GLU A 675 -2.76 9.67 20.80
CA GLU A 675 -2.28 10.93 21.40
C GLU A 675 -1.02 11.37 20.64
N ASP A 676 -1.01 12.57 20.06
CA ASP A 676 0.11 13.13 19.26
C ASP A 676 0.62 12.15 18.16
N SER A 677 -0.28 11.52 17.37
CA SER A 677 0.08 10.46 16.39
C SER A 677 -0.96 10.24 15.28
N ASP A 678 -0.49 9.82 14.11
CA ASP A 678 -1.31 9.66 12.90
C ASP A 678 -1.90 8.24 12.73
N LEU A 679 -3.08 8.14 12.12
CA LEU A 679 -3.77 6.88 11.78
C LEU A 679 -3.88 6.72 10.27
N THR A 680 -3.28 5.69 9.71
CA THR A 680 -3.45 5.30 8.30
C THR A 680 -4.31 4.06 8.17
N ILE A 681 -5.33 4.09 7.30
CA ILE A 681 -6.23 2.97 7.00
C ILE A 681 -6.21 2.70 5.50
N HIS A 682 -5.79 1.50 5.10
CA HIS A 682 -5.70 1.12 3.68
C HIS A 682 -7.05 0.73 3.07
N ALA A 683 -7.16 0.85 1.74
CA ALA A 683 -8.33 0.50 0.97
C ALA A 683 -8.87 -0.93 1.26
N GLY A 684 -10.19 -1.04 1.41
CA GLY A 684 -10.91 -2.30 1.65
C GLY A 684 -10.93 -2.77 3.11
N VAL A 685 -10.39 -2.00 4.06
CA VAL A 685 -10.52 -2.29 5.49
C VAL A 685 -11.97 -2.10 5.95
N GLU A 686 -12.49 -3.09 6.69
CA GLU A 686 -13.74 -2.98 7.44
C GLU A 686 -13.46 -3.02 8.96
N LEU A 687 -13.77 -1.95 9.69
CA LEU A 687 -13.69 -1.88 11.15
C LEU A 687 -15.09 -1.98 11.78
N ARG A 688 -15.26 -2.89 12.74
CA ARG A 688 -16.50 -3.14 13.48
C ARG A 688 -16.33 -2.88 14.98
N PHE A 689 -16.97 -1.84 15.51
CA PHE A 689 -16.80 -1.42 16.91
C PHE A 689 -17.66 -2.21 17.92
N LEU A 690 -17.05 -2.62 19.03
CA LEU A 690 -17.65 -3.30 20.18
C LEU A 690 -18.10 -2.28 21.26
N GLY A 691 -19.35 -1.85 21.18
CA GLY A 691 -19.92 -0.92 22.15
C GLY A 691 -19.51 0.54 21.88
N PRO A 692 -19.63 1.44 22.88
CA PRO A 692 -19.66 2.88 22.65
C PRO A 692 -18.34 3.48 22.16
N GLU A 693 -17.22 2.76 22.20
CA GLU A 693 -15.89 3.31 21.92
C GLU A 693 -15.71 3.73 20.45
N GLY A 694 -15.03 4.87 20.22
CA GLY A 694 -14.83 5.46 18.90
C GLY A 694 -13.42 5.33 18.31
N ILE A 695 -13.20 6.08 17.24
CA ILE A 695 -11.86 6.49 16.79
C ILE A 695 -11.61 7.91 17.33
N HIS A 696 -10.51 8.12 18.05
CA HIS A 696 -10.04 9.42 18.47
C HIS A 696 -8.59 9.61 18.03
N VAL A 697 -8.32 10.65 17.24
CA VAL A 697 -6.98 10.95 16.74
C VAL A 697 -6.62 12.40 17.08
N ASP A 698 -5.60 12.59 17.91
CA ASP A 698 -4.93 13.88 18.13
C ASP A 698 -3.72 13.96 17.19
N GLY A 699 -4.01 14.09 15.89
CA GLY A 699 -3.13 13.78 14.75
C GLY A 699 -3.95 13.54 13.49
N ASN A 700 -3.31 13.26 12.34
CA ASN A 700 -4.00 13.11 11.07
C ASN A 700 -4.59 11.70 10.88
N LEU A 701 -5.80 11.63 10.32
CA LEU A 701 -6.38 10.40 9.79
C LEU A 701 -6.20 10.37 8.27
N LEU A 702 -5.52 9.36 7.75
CA LEU A 702 -5.38 9.06 6.33
C LEU A 702 -6.15 7.77 6.00
N ALA A 703 -7.39 7.90 5.57
CA ALA A 703 -8.26 6.79 5.20
C ALA A 703 -8.60 6.87 3.70
N GLU A 704 -7.79 6.22 2.88
CA GLU A 704 -7.87 6.28 1.41
C GLU A 704 -8.36 4.93 0.86
N GLY A 705 -9.66 4.86 0.64
CA GLY A 705 -10.32 3.76 -0.07
C GLY A 705 -10.25 3.92 -1.59
N THR A 706 -10.83 2.95 -2.30
CA THR A 706 -11.08 3.07 -3.75
C THR A 706 -12.52 2.63 -4.07
N THR A 707 -12.99 2.88 -5.29
CA THR A 707 -14.33 2.43 -5.73
C THR A 707 -14.50 0.91 -5.63
N ASP A 708 -13.44 0.13 -5.90
CA ASP A 708 -13.46 -1.34 -5.84
C ASP A 708 -13.18 -1.89 -4.42
N GLN A 709 -12.53 -1.09 -3.57
CA GLN A 709 -12.14 -1.43 -2.19
C GLN A 709 -12.39 -0.21 -1.27
N PRO A 710 -13.66 0.13 -0.96
CA PRO A 710 -13.99 1.23 -0.06
C PRO A 710 -13.65 0.85 1.39
N ILE A 711 -13.47 1.85 2.25
CA ILE A 711 -13.28 1.65 3.70
C ILE A 711 -14.64 1.72 4.40
N LEU A 712 -14.92 0.78 5.30
CA LEU A 712 -16.16 0.74 6.10
C LEU A 712 -15.85 0.84 7.59
N LEU A 713 -16.39 1.86 8.26
CA LEU A 713 -16.31 2.08 9.70
C LEU A 713 -17.73 1.96 10.28
N THR A 714 -18.01 0.88 11.00
CA THR A 714 -19.37 0.52 11.44
C THR A 714 -19.38 -0.12 12.84
N SER A 715 -20.58 -0.31 13.39
CA SER A 715 -20.79 -1.06 14.63
C SER A 715 -20.83 -2.58 14.39
N LEU A 716 -20.40 -3.40 15.35
CA LEU A 716 -20.59 -4.87 15.26
C LEU A 716 -22.08 -5.27 15.26
N VAL A 717 -22.94 -4.49 15.91
CA VAL A 717 -24.40 -4.69 15.96
C VAL A 717 -25.06 -3.49 15.32
N ALA A 718 -25.71 -3.68 14.17
CA ALA A 718 -26.35 -2.60 13.43
C ALA A 718 -27.40 -1.83 14.26
N GLY A 719 -27.33 -0.50 14.22
CA GLY A 719 -28.26 0.40 14.91
C GLY A 719 -27.62 1.77 15.13
N ARG A 720 -28.42 2.82 15.27
CA ARG A 720 -27.89 4.18 15.49
C ARG A 720 -27.22 4.28 16.88
N GLY A 721 -26.08 4.97 16.96
CA GLY A 721 -25.40 5.30 18.23
C GLY A 721 -24.82 4.10 18.98
N GLN A 722 -24.46 3.03 18.27
CA GLN A 722 -23.90 1.81 18.89
C GLN A 722 -22.41 1.99 19.24
N TRP A 723 -21.74 2.95 18.59
CA TRP A 723 -20.37 3.39 18.85
C TRP A 723 -20.27 4.93 18.72
N GLU A 724 -19.25 5.55 19.30
CA GLU A 724 -19.06 7.01 19.37
C GLU A 724 -19.03 7.66 17.98
N GLY A 725 -18.25 7.11 17.05
CA GLY A 725 -17.93 7.69 15.75
C GLY A 725 -16.45 8.01 15.61
N VAL A 726 -16.11 8.90 14.66
CA VAL A 726 -14.74 9.37 14.42
C VAL A 726 -14.56 10.79 14.95
N THR A 727 -13.60 10.98 15.84
CA THR A 727 -13.16 12.27 16.36
C THR A 727 -11.76 12.59 15.89
N LEU A 728 -11.59 13.76 15.26
CA LEU A 728 -10.30 14.33 14.88
C LEU A 728 -10.06 15.58 15.73
N SER A 729 -8.94 15.63 16.46
CA SER A 729 -8.53 16.77 17.29
C SER A 729 -7.22 17.32 16.76
N ASN A 730 -7.11 18.66 16.69
CA ASN A 730 -5.88 19.40 16.33
C ASN A 730 -5.19 18.98 14.99
N ALA A 731 -5.87 18.20 14.16
CA ALA A 731 -5.37 17.64 12.91
C ALA A 731 -5.52 18.65 11.76
N LEU A 732 -4.51 18.84 10.91
CA LEU A 732 -4.58 19.84 9.82
C LEU A 732 -4.46 19.25 8.41
N GLY A 733 -4.23 17.94 8.29
CA GLY A 733 -4.03 17.25 7.02
C GLY A 733 -4.71 15.88 6.96
N SER A 734 -5.88 15.71 7.60
CA SER A 734 -6.63 14.45 7.49
C SER A 734 -7.27 14.30 6.10
N ILE A 735 -7.31 13.08 5.58
CA ILE A 735 -7.87 12.72 4.27
C ILE A 735 -8.80 11.53 4.47
N LEU A 736 -10.04 11.64 4.00
CA LEU A 736 -10.99 10.54 3.87
C LEU A 736 -11.47 10.49 2.42
N ASP A 737 -11.06 9.46 1.67
CA ASP A 737 -11.60 9.17 0.33
C ASP A 737 -12.24 7.78 0.27
N HIS A 738 -13.41 7.66 -0.36
CA HIS A 738 -14.16 6.40 -0.48
C HIS A 738 -14.42 5.70 0.89
N VAL A 739 -14.76 6.48 1.92
CA VAL A 739 -15.04 6.00 3.29
C VAL A 739 -16.54 6.02 3.59
N THR A 740 -17.06 4.94 4.18
CA THR A 740 -18.40 4.90 4.79
C THR A 740 -18.27 4.86 6.31
N ILE A 741 -18.93 5.78 7.00
CA ILE A 741 -19.06 5.82 8.47
C ILE A 741 -20.53 5.69 8.81
N GLU A 742 -20.91 4.60 9.48
CA GLU A 742 -22.31 4.32 9.81
C GLU A 742 -22.54 3.87 11.26
N HIS A 743 -23.79 3.97 11.73
CA HIS A 743 -24.22 3.46 13.05
C HIS A 743 -23.56 4.15 14.27
N ALA A 744 -22.91 5.29 14.04
CA ALA A 744 -22.17 6.09 15.01
C ALA A 744 -23.06 7.10 15.78
N GLY A 745 -22.45 8.05 16.51
CA GLY A 745 -23.14 9.05 17.33
C GLY A 745 -23.49 8.57 18.74
N GLY A 746 -22.72 7.63 19.28
CA GLY A 746 -22.86 7.11 20.65
C GLY A 746 -22.53 8.13 21.75
N GLN A 747 -22.80 7.76 23.00
CA GLN A 747 -22.41 8.56 24.16
C GLN A 747 -20.91 8.39 24.45
N HIS A 748 -20.21 9.50 24.64
CA HIS A 748 -18.77 9.50 24.86
C HIS A 748 -18.39 8.89 26.22
N SER A 749 -17.51 7.89 26.18
CA SER A 749 -16.92 7.20 27.33
C SER A 749 -15.80 8.01 28.01
N HIS A 750 -15.17 8.92 27.26
CA HIS A 750 -14.07 9.77 27.72
C HIS A 750 -14.59 11.04 28.40
N SER A 751 -14.15 11.26 29.64
CA SER A 751 -14.75 12.18 30.61
C SER A 751 -14.40 13.67 30.40
N ASP A 752 -14.69 14.24 29.22
CA ASP A 752 -14.81 15.70 29.06
C ASP A 752 -16.29 16.10 29.20
N SER A 753 -16.68 16.54 30.39
CA SER A 753 -18.06 16.93 30.75
C SER A 753 -18.64 18.11 29.95
N SER A 754 -17.90 18.64 28.97
CA SER A 754 -18.40 19.63 28.00
C SER A 754 -19.11 18.99 26.79
N LEU A 755 -18.85 17.71 26.48
CA LEU A 755 -19.35 17.02 25.28
C LEU A 755 -20.76 16.39 25.44
N ASP A 756 -21.31 16.41 26.66
CA ASP A 756 -22.33 15.51 27.24
C ASP A 756 -23.76 15.59 26.64
N ARG A 757 -23.90 16.13 25.44
CA ARG A 757 -25.09 16.03 24.55
C ARG A 757 -24.91 16.62 23.15
N ALA A 758 -23.88 17.43 22.93
CA ALA A 758 -23.63 18.09 21.64
C ALA A 758 -22.76 17.25 20.69
N GLY A 759 -21.85 16.42 21.21
CA GLY A 759 -20.81 15.73 20.43
C GLY A 759 -21.22 14.45 19.69
N ALA A 760 -22.51 14.09 19.66
CA ALA A 760 -22.95 12.88 18.94
C ALA A 760 -22.94 13.13 17.43
N ALA A 761 -21.91 12.65 16.72
CA ALA A 761 -21.82 12.71 15.26
C ALA A 761 -21.15 11.46 14.68
N ASN A 762 -21.32 11.18 13.38
CA ASN A 762 -20.50 10.16 12.72
C ASN A 762 -19.05 10.65 12.57
N LEU A 763 -18.88 11.94 12.25
CA LEU A 763 -17.60 12.61 12.12
C LEU A 763 -17.59 13.94 12.91
N TYR A 764 -16.71 14.03 13.92
CA TYR A 764 -16.55 15.20 14.79
C TYR A 764 -15.14 15.76 14.66
N LEU A 765 -15.02 17.04 14.27
CA LEU A 765 -13.74 17.74 14.08
C LEU A 765 -13.61 18.83 15.15
N ARG A 766 -12.63 18.70 16.05
CA ARG A 766 -12.35 19.64 17.15
C ARG A 766 -11.06 20.39 16.87
N ASN A 767 -11.17 21.64 16.40
CA ASN A 767 -10.04 22.42 15.85
C ASN A 767 -9.24 21.65 14.78
N ALA A 768 -9.93 20.90 13.92
CA ALA A 768 -9.32 20.01 12.94
C ALA A 768 -9.83 20.27 11.51
N VAL A 769 -8.99 20.05 10.51
CA VAL A 769 -9.30 20.19 9.08
C VAL A 769 -9.14 18.85 8.37
N ALA A 770 -10.14 18.46 7.57
CA ALA A 770 -10.11 17.24 6.77
C ALA A 770 -10.50 17.49 5.30
N ALA A 771 -9.88 16.75 4.38
CA ALA A 771 -10.33 16.62 3.00
C ALA A 771 -11.27 15.42 2.90
N LEU A 772 -12.52 15.64 2.47
CA LEU A 772 -13.51 14.58 2.25
C LEU A 772 -13.83 14.43 0.76
N SER A 773 -13.71 13.22 0.24
CA SER A 773 -14.10 12.84 -1.12
C SER A 773 -14.87 11.52 -1.11
N ASN A 774 -16.01 11.44 -1.80
CA ASN A 774 -16.79 10.19 -1.93
C ASN A 774 -17.17 9.54 -0.57
N VAL A 775 -17.36 10.35 0.48
CA VAL A 775 -17.62 9.89 1.86
C VAL A 775 -19.13 9.75 2.11
N THR A 776 -19.53 8.66 2.78
CA THR A 776 -20.90 8.45 3.26
C THR A 776 -20.96 8.47 4.79
N LEU A 777 -21.79 9.35 5.36
CA LEU A 777 -22.04 9.48 6.80
C LEU A 777 -23.51 9.14 7.07
N GLN A 778 -23.81 7.92 7.52
CA GLN A 778 -25.19 7.43 7.60
C GLN A 778 -25.63 6.77 8.91
N GLU A 779 -26.93 6.69 9.15
CA GLU A 779 -27.54 5.97 10.28
C GLU A 779 -26.94 6.31 11.67
N GLY A 780 -26.54 7.58 11.86
CA GLY A 780 -26.02 8.12 13.10
C GLY A 780 -27.11 8.54 14.10
N ALA A 781 -26.86 8.37 15.40
CA ALA A 781 -27.80 8.80 16.44
C ALA A 781 -27.84 10.32 16.69
N GLY A 782 -26.94 11.07 16.07
CA GLY A 782 -26.85 12.53 16.15
C GLY A 782 -26.66 13.16 14.77
N TYR A 783 -25.66 14.04 14.64
CA TYR A 783 -25.31 14.67 13.37
C TYR A 783 -24.59 13.70 12.41
N GLY A 784 -24.67 13.93 11.11
CA GLY A 784 -23.71 13.34 10.17
C GLY A 784 -22.30 13.84 10.47
N PHE A 785 -22.13 15.16 10.52
CA PHE A 785 -20.87 15.81 10.89
C PHE A 785 -21.05 16.98 11.87
N TYR A 786 -20.05 17.23 12.70
CA TYR A 786 -19.98 18.39 13.60
C TYR A 786 -18.57 19.00 13.58
N LEU A 787 -18.47 20.24 13.10
CA LEU A 787 -17.29 21.09 13.20
C LEU A 787 -17.33 21.94 14.48
N ASP A 788 -16.33 21.80 15.36
CA ASP A 788 -16.27 22.44 16.68
C ASP A 788 -15.03 23.30 16.87
N GLY A 789 -15.25 24.58 17.16
CA GLY A 789 -14.23 25.64 17.21
C GLY A 789 -14.07 26.39 15.88
N ASP A 790 -13.36 27.52 15.93
CA ASP A 790 -13.16 28.41 14.76
C ASP A 790 -12.13 27.86 13.76
N SER A 791 -11.42 26.78 14.11
CA SER A 791 -10.41 26.12 13.28
C SER A 791 -10.85 24.73 12.80
N ALA A 792 -12.11 24.35 13.02
CA ALA A 792 -12.67 23.10 12.51
C ALA A 792 -13.31 23.32 11.13
N GLY A 793 -12.89 22.57 10.11
CA GLY A 793 -13.29 22.83 8.73
C GLY A 793 -13.05 21.68 7.75
N PHE A 794 -13.49 21.88 6.50
CA PHE A 794 -13.17 20.97 5.39
C PHE A 794 -12.34 21.68 4.32
N SER A 795 -11.24 21.04 3.91
CA SER A 795 -10.39 21.53 2.81
C SER A 795 -10.84 21.01 1.43
N VAL A 796 -11.62 19.93 1.41
CA VAL A 796 -12.32 19.34 0.26
C VAL A 796 -13.65 18.78 0.76
N PHE A 797 -14.73 18.93 0.00
CA PHE A 797 -16.07 18.45 0.37
C PHE A 797 -16.86 17.95 -0.85
N GLU A 798 -16.35 16.92 -1.52
CA GLU A 798 -16.89 16.45 -2.81
C GLU A 798 -17.57 15.08 -2.73
N ASN A 799 -18.73 14.94 -3.39
CA ASN A 799 -19.53 13.71 -3.46
C ASN A 799 -19.91 13.13 -2.09
N ILE A 800 -20.22 13.99 -1.11
CA ILE A 800 -20.54 13.59 0.26
C ILE A 800 -22.02 13.19 0.35
N VAL A 801 -22.31 12.07 1.01
CA VAL A 801 -23.68 11.61 1.31
C VAL A 801 -23.91 11.63 2.82
N VAL A 802 -24.92 12.37 3.27
CA VAL A 802 -25.31 12.43 4.69
C VAL A 802 -26.80 12.12 4.82
N SER A 803 -27.14 10.90 5.23
CA SER A 803 -28.53 10.41 5.23
C SER A 803 -28.82 9.42 6.36
N GLY A 804 -30.08 9.34 6.80
CA GLY A 804 -30.49 8.45 7.88
C GLY A 804 -29.95 8.83 9.27
N ASN A 805 -29.31 9.99 9.45
CA ASN A 805 -28.88 10.48 10.77
C ASN A 805 -30.04 11.18 11.48
N ALA A 806 -29.87 11.54 12.76
CA ALA A 806 -30.87 12.36 13.47
C ALA A 806 -30.91 13.80 12.91
N GLN A 807 -29.79 14.33 12.43
CA GLN A 807 -29.72 15.61 11.72
C GLN A 807 -28.53 15.64 10.74
N SER A 808 -28.59 16.46 9.68
CA SER A 808 -27.53 16.52 8.65
C SER A 808 -26.16 16.93 9.22
N GLY A 809 -26.04 18.12 9.83
CA GLY A 809 -24.74 18.56 10.36
C GLY A 809 -24.79 19.82 11.21
N LEU A 810 -23.65 20.15 11.81
CA LEU A 810 -23.41 21.37 12.58
C LEU A 810 -22.08 22.01 12.13
N VAL A 811 -22.10 23.30 11.83
CA VAL A 811 -20.93 24.08 11.42
C VAL A 811 -20.79 25.39 12.20
N ASN A 812 -19.56 25.89 12.34
CA ASN A 812 -19.32 27.26 12.78
C ASN A 812 -19.73 28.24 11.65
N ILE A 813 -20.22 29.43 12.00
CA ILE A 813 -20.56 30.51 11.06
C ILE A 813 -19.39 30.91 10.14
N SER A 814 -18.14 30.73 10.58
CA SER A 814 -16.92 30.90 9.75
C SER A 814 -16.76 29.85 8.64
N ASN A 815 -17.20 28.62 8.88
CA ASN A 815 -16.91 27.44 8.07
C ASN A 815 -18.09 27.01 7.18
N MET A 816 -19.11 27.86 7.05
CA MET A 816 -20.24 27.60 6.14
C MET A 816 -19.79 27.50 4.67
N HIS A 817 -18.65 28.10 4.31
CA HIS A 817 -18.09 28.06 2.96
C HIS A 817 -17.42 26.73 2.62
N ASP A 818 -17.08 25.92 3.62
CA ASP A 818 -16.41 24.62 3.47
C ASP A 818 -17.34 23.55 2.85
N LEU A 819 -18.66 23.81 2.84
CA LEU A 819 -19.69 22.90 2.31
C LEU A 819 -19.93 23.05 0.79
N GLN A 820 -19.00 23.66 0.05
CA GLN A 820 -19.06 23.79 -1.40
C GLN A 820 -18.78 22.45 -2.08
N GLY A 821 -19.77 21.89 -2.78
CA GLY A 821 -19.58 20.68 -3.57
C GLY A 821 -20.91 20.05 -4.02
N ASN A 822 -20.81 19.07 -4.92
CA ASN A 822 -21.97 18.26 -5.33
C ASN A 822 -22.22 17.15 -4.29
N SER A 823 -22.86 17.52 -3.18
CA SER A 823 -23.08 16.63 -2.03
C SER A 823 -24.58 16.50 -1.71
N ASN A 824 -25.02 15.31 -1.28
CA ASN A 824 -26.40 15.07 -0.84
C ASN A 824 -26.45 15.03 0.69
N LEU A 825 -26.90 16.12 1.31
CA LEU A 825 -26.99 16.24 2.76
C LEU A 825 -28.37 15.90 3.34
N GLY A 826 -29.31 15.47 2.49
CA GLY A 826 -30.71 15.20 2.84
C GLY A 826 -31.05 13.71 3.02
N GLY A 827 -32.24 13.45 3.58
CA GLY A 827 -32.71 12.11 3.93
C GLY A 827 -32.46 11.70 5.39
N ASN A 828 -32.28 12.67 6.29
CA ASN A 828 -32.12 12.52 7.73
C ASN A 828 -33.47 12.71 8.45
N ASP A 829 -33.55 12.43 9.75
CA ASP A 829 -34.78 12.67 10.52
C ASP A 829 -35.15 14.17 10.54
N ILE A 830 -34.14 15.04 10.53
CA ILE A 830 -34.25 16.48 10.33
C ILE A 830 -33.21 16.92 9.29
N ASP A 831 -33.67 17.28 8.09
CA ASP A 831 -32.84 17.82 7.01
C ASP A 831 -32.58 19.32 7.22
N ILE A 832 -31.60 19.63 8.07
CA ILE A 832 -31.19 20.99 8.42
C ILE A 832 -29.73 21.01 8.90
N ILE A 833 -29.04 22.13 8.67
CA ILE A 833 -27.67 22.35 9.13
C ILE A 833 -27.70 23.38 10.26
N ASP A 834 -27.22 23.04 11.46
CA ASP A 834 -27.13 24.00 12.56
C ASP A 834 -25.86 24.86 12.47
N VAL A 835 -25.99 26.14 12.83
CA VAL A 835 -24.88 27.10 12.78
C VAL A 835 -24.53 27.62 14.17
N THR A 836 -23.27 27.45 14.58
CA THR A 836 -22.70 27.91 15.86
C THR A 836 -21.77 29.12 15.67
N GLY A 837 -21.09 29.53 16.75
CA GLY A 837 -20.35 30.80 16.83
C GLY A 837 -21.26 31.99 17.18
N ASP A 838 -20.66 33.13 17.49
CA ASP A 838 -21.36 34.38 17.80
C ASP A 838 -20.84 35.58 16.99
N ARG A 839 -19.69 35.44 16.30
CA ARG A 839 -19.02 36.56 15.63
C ARG A 839 -18.13 36.14 14.46
N LEU A 840 -18.40 36.71 13.29
CA LEU A 840 -17.45 36.79 12.18
C LEU A 840 -16.62 38.07 12.33
N SER A 841 -15.28 37.99 12.24
CA SER A 841 -14.47 39.22 12.26
C SER A 841 -13.21 39.20 11.40
N GLY A 842 -13.11 40.17 10.48
CA GLY A 842 -11.89 40.51 9.74
C GLY A 842 -11.67 39.79 8.41
N GLU A 843 -12.51 38.82 8.06
CA GLU A 843 -12.44 38.04 6.82
C GLU A 843 -13.80 38.06 6.09
N ASP A 844 -13.77 37.91 4.76
CA ASP A 844 -14.98 37.77 3.95
C ASP A 844 -15.43 36.29 3.98
N ALA A 845 -16.74 36.05 4.12
CA ALA A 845 -17.33 34.72 4.23
C ALA A 845 -18.44 34.50 3.19
N ILE A 846 -18.61 33.24 2.76
CA ILE A 846 -19.64 32.84 1.80
C ILE A 846 -20.58 31.84 2.48
N TRP A 847 -21.89 32.10 2.41
CA TRP A 847 -22.94 31.17 2.85
C TRP A 847 -23.56 30.55 1.62
N VAL A 848 -23.30 29.26 1.44
CA VAL A 848 -23.46 28.54 0.17
C VAL A 848 -24.79 27.81 0.09
N ASP A 849 -25.33 27.60 -1.11
CA ASP A 849 -26.56 26.82 -1.24
C ASP A 849 -26.27 25.31 -1.21
N THR A 850 -26.50 24.68 -0.05
CA THR A 850 -26.42 23.23 0.13
C THR A 850 -27.70 22.49 -0.28
N GLY A 851 -28.73 23.21 -0.74
CA GLY A 851 -30.08 22.67 -0.94
C GLY A 851 -30.85 22.42 0.37
N LEU A 852 -30.22 22.62 1.53
CA LEU A 852 -30.84 22.52 2.86
C LEU A 852 -30.92 23.87 3.57
N PRO A 853 -31.85 24.04 4.54
CA PRO A 853 -31.88 25.23 5.37
C PRO A 853 -30.75 25.22 6.40
N TYR A 854 -30.19 26.39 6.68
CA TYR A 854 -29.35 26.64 7.85
C TYR A 854 -30.20 27.14 9.02
N ARG A 855 -30.04 26.58 10.21
CA ARG A 855 -30.68 27.07 11.44
C ARG A 855 -29.68 27.83 12.32
N PHE A 856 -30.08 29.04 12.68
CA PHE A 856 -29.30 29.95 13.52
C PHE A 856 -30.02 30.19 14.84
N SER A 857 -29.30 30.12 15.96
CA SER A 857 -29.81 30.33 17.33
C SER A 857 -28.99 31.35 18.10
N GLY A 858 -29.50 32.58 18.23
CA GLY A 858 -28.86 33.65 19.00
C GLY A 858 -28.37 34.83 18.17
N ALA A 859 -27.61 35.73 18.79
CA ALA A 859 -27.10 36.93 18.13
C ALA A 859 -25.76 36.63 17.44
N TYR A 860 -25.65 36.97 16.15
CA TYR A 860 -24.45 36.79 15.35
C TYR A 860 -23.95 38.15 14.86
N SER A 861 -22.75 38.54 15.28
CA SER A 861 -22.09 39.80 14.90
C SER A 861 -21.20 39.61 13.68
N ILE A 862 -21.22 40.55 12.74
CA ILE A 862 -20.37 40.55 11.54
C ILE A 862 -19.56 41.84 11.58
N GLU A 863 -18.24 41.73 11.70
CA GLU A 863 -17.34 42.85 11.97
C GLU A 863 -16.18 42.92 10.99
N ASN A 864 -15.98 44.08 10.33
CA ASN A 864 -14.78 44.35 9.52
C ASN A 864 -14.50 43.37 8.35
N GLY A 865 -15.51 42.64 7.87
CA GLY A 865 -15.47 41.71 6.73
C GLY A 865 -16.87 41.55 6.13
N SER A 866 -17.03 40.82 5.03
CA SER A 866 -18.27 40.79 4.24
C SER A 866 -18.87 39.39 4.16
N VAL A 867 -20.16 39.24 4.44
CA VAL A 867 -20.91 38.01 4.14
C VAL A 867 -21.57 38.12 2.77
N THR A 868 -21.35 37.13 1.92
CA THR A 868 -22.10 36.90 0.67
C THR A 868 -22.96 35.66 0.80
N ILE A 869 -24.24 35.73 0.47
CA ILE A 869 -25.19 34.61 0.54
C ILE A 869 -25.61 34.22 -0.87
N GLU A 870 -25.45 32.94 -1.21
CA GLU A 870 -25.73 32.41 -2.55
C GLU A 870 -27.23 32.29 -2.86
N PRO A 871 -27.64 32.41 -4.14
CA PRO A 871 -29.03 32.22 -4.55
C PRO A 871 -29.59 30.84 -4.20
N GLY A 872 -30.75 30.79 -3.53
CA GLY A 872 -31.42 29.55 -3.09
C GLY A 872 -31.28 29.27 -1.60
N THR A 873 -30.21 29.79 -0.98
CA THR A 873 -29.92 29.60 0.44
C THR A 873 -31.11 29.99 1.33
N THR A 874 -31.52 29.07 2.21
CA THR A 874 -32.60 29.28 3.17
C THR A 874 -32.05 29.34 4.59
N ILE A 875 -32.44 30.38 5.34
CA ILE A 875 -32.04 30.65 6.71
C ILE A 875 -33.28 30.58 7.60
N VAL A 876 -33.20 29.71 8.61
CA VAL A 876 -34.23 29.48 9.63
C VAL A 876 -33.74 30.06 10.95
N ALA A 877 -34.35 31.18 11.35
CA ALA A 877 -34.00 31.89 12.56
C ALA A 877 -34.79 31.33 13.76
N GLY A 878 -34.06 30.77 14.73
CA GLY A 878 -34.57 30.37 16.04
C GLY A 878 -35.03 31.57 16.90
N SER A 879 -35.66 31.27 18.04
CA SER A 879 -36.12 32.32 18.95
C SER A 879 -34.95 33.13 19.52
N GLY A 880 -35.02 34.46 19.40
CA GLY A 880 -33.95 35.35 19.84
C GLY A 880 -32.81 35.55 18.83
N THR A 881 -32.89 34.92 17.65
CA THR A 881 -31.86 35.06 16.60
C THR A 881 -31.85 36.47 16.00
N GLN A 882 -30.68 37.06 15.79
CA GLN A 882 -30.51 38.38 15.17
C GLN A 882 -29.13 38.50 14.54
N PHE A 883 -29.08 38.98 13.29
CA PHE A 883 -27.83 39.27 12.60
C PHE A 883 -27.46 40.73 12.80
N ILE A 884 -26.24 41.02 13.25
CA ILE A 884 -25.77 42.36 13.58
C ILE A 884 -24.58 42.70 12.68
N ILE A 885 -24.78 43.60 11.72
CA ILE A 885 -23.77 43.99 10.73
C ILE A 885 -23.10 45.26 11.23
N GLU A 886 -21.85 45.21 11.72
CA GLU A 886 -21.19 46.35 12.37
C GLU A 886 -20.01 46.97 11.59
N ARG A 887 -19.79 48.26 11.82
CA ARG A 887 -18.60 49.03 11.37
C ARG A 887 -18.53 49.07 9.85
N SER A 888 -17.53 48.45 9.22
CA SER A 888 -17.37 48.40 7.77
C SER A 888 -17.83 47.07 7.15
N ALA A 889 -18.53 46.22 7.90
CA ALA A 889 -18.93 44.90 7.43
C ALA A 889 -19.95 44.97 6.28
N GLY A 890 -19.79 44.09 5.28
CA GLY A 890 -20.74 43.92 4.19
C GLY A 890 -21.75 42.79 4.46
N PHE A 891 -22.99 42.95 4.00
CA PHE A 891 -24.00 41.88 4.04
C PHE A 891 -24.80 41.82 2.74
N SER A 892 -24.39 40.92 1.85
CA SER A 892 -24.87 40.80 0.47
C SER A 892 -25.66 39.51 0.27
N ALA A 893 -26.99 39.61 0.33
CA ALA A 893 -27.91 38.55 -0.05
C ALA A 893 -28.45 38.83 -1.46
N ILE A 894 -27.99 38.08 -2.46
CA ILE A 894 -28.37 38.29 -3.86
C ILE A 894 -28.87 36.96 -4.43
N GLY A 895 -30.20 36.79 -4.41
CA GLY A 895 -30.88 35.66 -5.03
C GLY A 895 -31.20 35.89 -6.50
N THR A 896 -32.09 35.05 -7.03
CA THR A 896 -32.70 35.20 -8.35
C THR A 896 -34.21 34.98 -8.27
N SER A 897 -34.94 35.29 -9.35
CA SER A 897 -36.38 35.01 -9.43
C SER A 897 -36.74 33.52 -9.43
N ALA A 898 -35.80 32.63 -9.74
CA ALA A 898 -35.97 31.17 -9.64
C ALA A 898 -35.56 30.67 -8.24
N ASN A 899 -34.41 31.14 -7.74
CA ASN A 899 -33.81 30.75 -6.48
C ASN A 899 -33.61 31.99 -5.60
N PRO A 900 -34.65 32.47 -4.89
CA PRO A 900 -34.53 33.60 -3.97
C PRO A 900 -33.75 33.20 -2.71
N VAL A 901 -33.14 34.17 -2.02
CA VAL A 901 -32.60 33.94 -0.67
C VAL A 901 -33.73 34.08 0.33
N ILE A 902 -33.89 33.14 1.25
CA ILE A 902 -35.03 33.10 2.18
C ILE A 902 -34.54 33.22 3.62
N PHE A 903 -35.08 34.17 4.38
CA PHE A 903 -34.96 34.25 5.83
C PHE A 903 -36.35 34.10 6.44
N ARG A 904 -36.54 33.16 7.37
CA ARG A 904 -37.83 32.94 8.04
C ARG A 904 -37.65 32.51 9.50
N GLY A 905 -38.70 32.63 10.30
CA GLY A 905 -38.70 32.07 11.64
C GLY A 905 -38.78 30.54 11.61
N GLU A 906 -38.20 29.87 12.63
CA GLU A 906 -38.44 28.43 12.86
C GLU A 906 -39.93 28.15 13.10
N THR A 907 -40.64 29.10 13.74
CA THR A 907 -42.10 29.18 13.71
C THR A 907 -42.54 30.40 12.89
N ALA A 908 -43.56 30.21 12.05
CA ALA A 908 -44.24 31.28 11.30
C ALA A 908 -45.10 32.17 12.23
N ALA A 909 -44.44 32.89 13.13
CA ALA A 909 -45.03 33.77 14.12
C ALA A 909 -44.43 35.17 13.99
N SER A 910 -45.27 36.19 14.02
CA SER A 910 -44.83 37.57 13.84
C SER A 910 -43.88 37.98 14.97
N GLY A 911 -42.64 38.36 14.63
CA GLY A 911 -41.61 38.70 15.61
C GLY A 911 -40.95 37.51 16.31
N PHE A 912 -40.94 36.33 15.69
CA PHE A 912 -40.28 35.15 16.25
C PHE A 912 -38.77 35.36 16.44
N TRP A 913 -38.15 36.13 15.56
CA TRP A 913 -36.72 36.47 15.60
C TRP A 913 -36.47 37.97 15.38
N GLY A 914 -35.27 38.44 15.72
CA GLY A 914 -34.90 39.85 15.85
C GLY A 914 -34.57 40.60 14.55
N GLY A 915 -34.62 39.95 13.39
CA GLY A 915 -34.34 40.58 12.10
C GLY A 915 -32.86 40.87 11.83
N LEU A 916 -32.61 41.73 10.84
CA LEU A 916 -31.29 42.22 10.46
C LEU A 916 -31.04 43.59 11.12
N LEU A 917 -29.99 43.72 11.94
CA LEU A 917 -29.58 44.96 12.59
C LEU A 917 -28.33 45.51 11.88
N ILE A 918 -28.51 46.54 11.05
CA ILE A 918 -27.45 47.13 10.24
C ILE A 918 -26.90 48.38 10.95
N ARG A 919 -25.60 48.34 11.23
CA ARG A 919 -24.75 49.37 11.86
C ARG A 919 -23.47 49.59 11.04
N SER A 920 -23.59 49.45 9.72
CA SER A 920 -22.53 49.62 8.73
C SER A 920 -23.05 50.34 7.49
N ASP A 921 -22.25 51.25 6.95
CA ASP A 921 -22.51 51.97 5.70
C ASP A 921 -21.92 51.31 4.45
N SER A 922 -21.41 50.08 4.58
CA SER A 922 -20.81 49.31 3.47
C SER A 922 -21.73 49.26 2.25
N PRO A 923 -21.23 49.59 1.03
CA PRO A 923 -22.02 49.52 -0.20
C PRO A 923 -22.41 48.09 -0.60
N LEU A 924 -21.85 47.07 0.08
CA LEU A 924 -22.19 45.66 -0.08
C LEU A 924 -23.45 45.26 0.71
N ASN A 925 -24.01 46.15 1.54
CA ASN A 925 -25.26 45.90 2.27
C ASN A 925 -26.44 45.90 1.29
N LYS A 926 -26.80 44.72 0.78
CA LYS A 926 -27.72 44.57 -0.34
C LYS A 926 -28.61 43.33 -0.18
N LEU A 927 -29.91 43.52 -0.38
CA LEU A 927 -30.93 42.48 -0.36
C LEU A 927 -31.64 42.46 -1.72
N GLU A 928 -31.20 41.60 -2.63
CA GLU A 928 -31.80 41.42 -3.97
C GLU A 928 -32.44 40.03 -4.13
N TYR A 929 -33.69 39.96 -4.58
CA TYR A 929 -34.49 38.72 -4.61
C TYR A 929 -34.49 37.97 -3.26
N VAL A 930 -34.79 38.70 -2.18
CA VAL A 930 -34.85 38.16 -0.81
C VAL A 930 -36.30 38.04 -0.34
N LEU A 931 -36.63 36.96 0.38
CA LEU A 931 -37.85 36.83 1.17
C LEU A 931 -37.49 36.89 2.66
N LEU A 932 -37.91 37.93 3.37
CA LEU A 932 -37.57 38.17 4.78
C LEU A 932 -38.83 38.13 5.65
N GLN A 933 -39.01 37.04 6.39
CA GLN A 933 -40.27 36.65 7.03
C GLN A 933 -40.15 36.54 8.57
N ASP A 934 -41.26 36.76 9.29
CA ASP A 934 -41.44 36.48 10.73
C ASP A 934 -40.53 37.27 11.70
N ALA A 935 -39.83 38.27 11.20
CA ALA A 935 -38.80 39.04 11.90
C ALA A 935 -39.38 40.18 12.79
N GLY A 936 -38.49 41.01 13.34
CA GLY A 936 -38.89 42.20 14.11
C GLY A 936 -39.32 41.92 15.55
N GLY A 937 -38.88 40.81 16.14
CA GLY A 937 -38.99 40.54 17.58
C GLY A 937 -38.02 41.36 18.43
N SER A 938 -38.33 41.57 19.71
CA SER A 938 -37.43 42.25 20.66
C SER A 938 -36.42 41.28 21.27
N THR A 939 -35.14 41.37 20.87
CA THR A 939 -34.03 40.59 21.45
C THR A 939 -33.46 41.18 22.74
N ALA A 940 -33.67 42.47 23.00
CA ALA A 940 -33.16 43.16 24.18
C ALA A 940 -34.18 43.17 25.33
N ALA A 941 -33.78 42.70 26.52
CA ALA A 941 -34.61 42.64 27.72
C ALA A 941 -35.11 44.00 28.28
N ASN A 942 -34.80 45.12 27.60
CA ASN A 942 -35.15 46.49 28.01
C ASN A 942 -35.73 47.35 26.86
N SER A 943 -36.01 46.82 25.66
CA SER A 943 -36.69 47.62 24.63
C SER A 943 -38.20 47.69 24.88
N THR A 944 -38.69 48.89 25.15
CA THR A 944 -40.13 49.17 25.04
C THR A 944 -40.55 49.01 23.57
N ALA A 945 -41.73 48.43 23.34
CA ALA A 945 -42.13 47.83 22.06
C ALA A 945 -42.50 48.86 20.94
N THR A 946 -41.59 49.78 20.63
CA THR A 946 -41.75 50.83 19.61
C THR A 946 -40.54 51.00 18.67
N MET A 947 -39.42 50.30 18.92
CA MET A 947 -38.19 50.39 18.12
C MET A 947 -37.82 49.05 17.48
N SER A 948 -38.71 48.51 16.64
CA SER A 948 -38.50 47.23 15.98
C SER A 948 -38.85 47.27 14.49
N GLY A 949 -38.05 46.59 13.68
CA GLY A 949 -38.26 46.35 12.26
C GLY A 949 -37.61 45.03 11.84
N ALA A 950 -38.10 44.43 10.76
CA ALA A 950 -37.51 43.21 10.22
C ALA A 950 -36.10 43.45 9.65
N VAL A 951 -35.91 44.61 9.03
CA VAL A 951 -34.59 45.24 8.84
C VAL A 951 -34.55 46.49 9.72
N ARG A 952 -33.53 46.65 10.56
CA ARG A 952 -33.30 47.84 11.37
C ARG A 952 -31.96 48.48 11.04
N LEU A 953 -31.97 49.75 10.63
CA LEU A 953 -30.77 50.58 10.55
C LEU A 953 -30.61 51.36 11.85
N ALA A 954 -29.57 51.05 12.62
CA ALA A 954 -29.28 51.68 13.90
C ALA A 954 -28.11 52.66 13.78
N CYS A 955 -28.44 53.84 13.25
CA CYS A 955 -27.48 54.85 12.83
C CYS A 955 -27.13 55.84 13.95
N SER A 956 -25.90 56.35 13.89
CA SER A 956 -25.43 57.49 14.67
C SER A 956 -24.23 58.13 13.98
N ALA A 957 -23.80 59.32 14.44
CA ALA A 957 -22.58 59.95 13.93
C ALA A 957 -21.29 59.10 14.09
N ALA A 958 -21.31 58.06 14.93
CA ALA A 958 -20.19 57.12 15.10
C ALA A 958 -20.37 55.80 14.32
N PHE A 959 -21.58 55.52 13.83
CA PHE A 959 -21.97 54.30 13.13
C PHE A 959 -23.01 54.67 12.06
N PRO A 960 -22.61 55.20 10.89
CA PRO A 960 -23.53 55.35 9.77
C PRO A 960 -24.02 53.97 9.33
N ALA A 961 -25.22 53.88 8.74
CA ALA A 961 -25.70 52.63 8.17
C ALA A 961 -26.37 52.81 6.81
N SER A 962 -26.16 51.84 5.92
CA SER A 962 -26.75 51.81 4.58
C SER A 962 -27.29 50.43 4.22
N VAL A 963 -28.34 50.39 3.40
CA VAL A 963 -28.82 49.15 2.75
C VAL A 963 -29.54 49.45 1.44
N GLN A 964 -29.38 48.57 0.46
CA GLN A 964 -30.10 48.57 -0.82
C GLN A 964 -31.06 47.38 -0.89
N LEU A 965 -32.31 47.59 -1.33
CA LEU A 965 -33.31 46.53 -1.51
C LEU A 965 -33.86 46.54 -2.94
N LEU A 966 -33.96 45.37 -3.58
CA LEU A 966 -34.45 45.23 -4.96
C LEU A 966 -35.15 43.88 -5.15
N ASN A 967 -36.35 43.82 -5.72
CA ASN A 967 -37.13 42.58 -5.88
C ASN A 967 -37.32 41.76 -4.57
N THR A 968 -37.40 42.44 -3.42
CA THR A 968 -37.36 41.82 -2.08
C THR A 968 -38.70 41.97 -1.36
N GLU A 969 -39.19 40.90 -0.72
CA GLU A 969 -40.40 40.92 0.12
C GLU A 969 -40.01 40.91 1.61
N ILE A 970 -40.61 41.82 2.39
CA ILE A 970 -40.52 41.83 3.86
C ILE A 970 -41.92 41.58 4.44
N SER A 971 -42.11 40.47 5.15
CA SER A 971 -43.42 40.06 5.61
C SER A 971 -43.51 39.51 7.04
N ASN A 972 -44.71 39.64 7.62
CA ASN A 972 -45.07 39.20 8.97
C ASN A 972 -44.25 39.82 10.13
N SER A 973 -43.64 41.00 9.95
CA SER A 973 -42.87 41.66 11.02
C SER A 973 -43.74 42.05 12.22
N ALA A 974 -43.26 41.82 13.45
CA ALA A 974 -43.91 42.35 14.65
C ALA A 974 -43.69 43.87 14.85
N GLY A 975 -42.79 44.46 14.07
CA GLY A 975 -42.55 45.89 14.03
C GLY A 975 -42.93 46.49 12.67
N PHE A 976 -42.07 47.39 12.18
CA PHE A 976 -42.10 47.82 10.78
C PHE A 976 -41.47 46.77 9.86
N GLY A 977 -41.66 46.88 8.55
CA GLY A 977 -40.81 46.16 7.59
C GLY A 977 -39.36 46.64 7.70
N ILE A 978 -39.14 47.95 7.51
CA ILE A 978 -37.85 48.61 7.75
C ILE A 978 -37.99 49.61 8.89
N TYR A 979 -37.11 49.52 9.90
CA TYR A 979 -36.96 50.51 10.96
C TYR A 979 -35.68 51.32 10.78
N ILE A 980 -35.77 52.65 10.79
CA ILE A 980 -34.70 53.61 10.57
C ILE A 980 -34.56 54.48 11.83
N ASP A 981 -33.37 54.50 12.45
CA ASP A 981 -33.05 55.45 13.52
C ASP A 981 -32.77 56.87 12.94
N PRO A 982 -33.11 57.96 13.65
CA PRO A 982 -33.39 59.28 13.04
C PRO A 982 -32.20 60.09 12.49
N GLU A 983 -30.95 59.63 12.62
CA GLU A 983 -29.77 60.36 12.13
C GLU A 983 -28.73 59.45 11.45
N GLY A 984 -28.41 59.72 10.19
CA GLY A 984 -27.25 59.14 9.49
C GLY A 984 -27.49 57.82 8.72
N CYS A 985 -28.75 57.42 8.52
CA CYS A 985 -29.10 56.25 7.72
C CYS A 985 -29.28 56.57 6.22
N VAL A 986 -28.96 55.60 5.35
CA VAL A 986 -29.30 55.60 3.92
C VAL A 986 -30.03 54.31 3.57
N VAL A 987 -31.29 54.39 3.13
CA VAL A 987 -32.03 53.24 2.60
C VAL A 987 -32.37 53.51 1.15
N ASP A 988 -31.94 52.62 0.25
CA ASP A 988 -32.33 52.64 -1.16
C ASP A 988 -33.36 51.54 -1.41
N ILE A 989 -34.58 51.92 -1.76
CA ILE A 989 -35.70 51.02 -2.04
C ILE A 989 -35.94 51.04 -3.54
N GLY A 990 -35.43 50.03 -4.23
CA GLY A 990 -35.54 49.85 -5.67
C GLY A 990 -36.89 49.28 -6.12
N GLU A 991 -36.92 48.76 -7.33
CA GLU A 991 -38.13 48.20 -7.93
C GLU A 991 -38.59 46.90 -7.23
N ASN A 992 -39.90 46.65 -7.27
CA ASN A 992 -40.55 45.43 -6.78
C ASN A 992 -40.24 45.04 -5.31
N VAL A 993 -39.96 46.02 -4.45
CA VAL A 993 -39.89 45.78 -2.99
C VAL A 993 -41.31 45.74 -2.41
N GLY A 994 -41.65 44.64 -1.74
CA GLY A 994 -43.00 44.35 -1.22
C GLY A 994 -43.06 44.27 0.31
N PHE A 995 -44.18 44.71 0.89
CA PHE A 995 -44.42 44.65 2.33
C PHE A 995 -45.76 43.98 2.62
N ILE A 996 -45.78 42.92 3.44
CA ILE A 996 -47.01 42.14 3.71
C ILE A 996 -47.16 41.85 5.21
N ASN A 997 -48.30 42.24 5.80
CA ASN A 997 -48.66 41.92 7.19
C ASN A 997 -47.66 42.38 8.28
N ASN A 998 -46.93 43.47 8.06
CA ASN A 998 -46.04 44.07 9.07
C ASN A 998 -46.86 44.93 10.05
N GLN A 999 -46.74 44.68 11.36
CA GLN A 999 -47.68 45.18 12.37
C GLN A 999 -47.72 46.70 12.55
N LEU A 1000 -46.57 47.38 12.45
CA LEU A 1000 -46.49 48.85 12.66
C LEU A 1000 -46.46 49.64 11.34
N GLY A 1001 -46.21 48.98 10.21
CA GLY A 1001 -46.19 49.60 8.88
C GLY A 1001 -45.04 49.09 8.00
N GLU A 1002 -44.90 49.69 6.81
CA GLU A 1002 -43.87 49.34 5.83
C GLU A 1002 -42.50 49.87 6.26
N VAL A 1003 -42.39 51.18 6.45
CA VAL A 1003 -41.17 51.89 6.88
C VAL A 1003 -41.55 52.96 7.90
N ASN A 1004 -40.81 53.13 9.00
CA ASN A 1004 -40.95 54.35 9.81
C ASN A 1004 -40.15 55.47 9.14
N LEU A 1005 -40.85 56.44 8.56
CA LEU A 1005 -40.23 57.65 8.05
C LEU A 1005 -39.96 58.59 9.25
N PRO A 1006 -38.70 59.00 9.52
CA PRO A 1006 -38.37 59.94 10.60
C PRO A 1006 -38.82 61.38 10.29
#